data_AF-A0A3R9P7I4-F1
#
_entry.id   AF-A0A3R9P7I4-F1
#
_cell.length_a   1.000
_cell.length_b   1.000
_cell.length_c   1.000
_cell.angle_alpha   90.00
_cell.angle_beta   90.00
_cell.angle_gamma   90.00
#
_symmetry.space_group_name_H-M   'P 1'
#
loop_
_entity.id
_entity.type
_entity.pdbx_description
1 polymer ?
#
loop_
_entity_poly.entity_id
_entity_poly.type
_entity_poly.pdbx_seq_one_letter_code
_entity_poly.pdbx_strand_id
1 'polypeptide(L)'
;MIRRLLLLFCLFTHLAAAQPLPQRQFLKQFGAAEGLSQPFIYALAQDKAGYLWIGTAEGLVRFDGTTFQTFTTREGLAEDFVTRLYVHPRTGRLWVGHYQGGLSFLNGQRFQPVAAAAKNAPLRPHTGIMPPDTAFREYGKPPYSYAEPPGFEPSFGLHHLLPPGTVPQCVVLDQEHNLWIGTAGQGLWRWSDRHVTFYPISATGHITALTSGGRAIAGNAEAQLFGLRLRSGKSSPITWTENRLQYAPSVILSTPDGRSLSIFTKRYPTPPARAIWVGTAGHGLWQIPIPAPKAIKANPTRRLPPDLAITALTQHPNGDLWVGTALDGAYRLPADTTQPAQHFTTANGLLHNTIYALTADTAGGVWIGTHDTGLAVWRNGRFQYHRFPKGGIDVSALVTDDAGRVWIGTEGAGVLSYFNGRFQQYSTPQGLVSPYCYALLPVRWGTSYHGGYRYDARREQLVAVHRNAISFADSSQHFTAATLPDNPLVRDLLPQAAVDWGDYCIWVLTRTGLLRLRTDEPDLLPSTTAPRPALLFSEVDGASRPPRQLGELSATQHRVSFWFRGISLLPGRAGMQYQYRLRGYQEEWSRPAAVGEAQFPRLDAGQYVFEVRARSGKYGTWSAPVTSGFRIATPFWRTWWFAALAAAAALSLAYAFTRARTATLRRQKLQLETTVRERTTELRQQKAATEQINADLVVARDAAEASRRAKAQFLANMSHEIRTPMNAVIGLTHLLRNTPINPEQGEFLEAIQSSSNNLLVIINDILDSSKMEAGKLTLEQAPLRLPELMERVARMFRFATEAKGLYFRTEIAPAVPAAILGDAVRLNQVLVNLVGNAVKFTTRGGITLRLTVVPTAETGAETLRFGVQDTGIGIPADKLDAIFEDFSQANASTTRQYGGTGLGLSIARNLVQLHGGRLWVESREGQGSTFWFDIPSLPTDAAAVRAEVTGPLAPFEPALRVLVAEDNDLNQLVARKTLEAWNVQVTIAANGRLAVEAAQQQAFDAVLLDVQMPEMDGYEAARQLRSLFPDAARLPLIGLTASALPEDRVLALEAGMNDTLAKPFDPAVLYARLAHFTGRAVPHAIPAAAPAMPSQVSPILSSSRPDWRLLEELAGGNEGFVQQIIRTFLAQAPELAVQLLQLPPGPELAQTAHKLKGQAAYFGVDSLTEQLDFVEQKARQPIADSSLAEACSSIQQQLLSLYPLLRERLPEAPQK
;
A
#
# COMPACT_ATOMS: atom_id res chain seq x y z
N MET A 1 28.15 -11.00 50.35
CA MET A 1 28.64 -10.88 48.95
C MET A 1 28.38 -12.15 48.13
N ILE A 2 28.89 -13.32 48.52
CA ILE A 2 28.77 -14.61 47.78
C ILE A 2 27.33 -14.96 47.33
N ARG A 3 26.31 -14.82 48.18
CA ARG A 3 24.89 -15.03 47.79
C ARG A 3 24.40 -14.13 46.65
N ARG A 4 24.88 -12.88 46.55
CA ARG A 4 24.54 -11.96 45.44
C ARG A 4 25.27 -12.36 44.15
N LEU A 5 26.51 -12.85 44.25
CA LEU A 5 27.26 -13.38 43.10
C LEU A 5 26.59 -14.65 42.55
N LEU A 6 26.15 -15.57 43.41
CA LEU A 6 25.40 -16.77 43.01
C LEU A 6 24.04 -16.41 42.36
N LEU A 7 23.32 -15.43 42.88
CA LEU A 7 22.08 -14.94 42.26
C LEU A 7 22.32 -14.29 40.89
N LEU A 8 23.39 -13.51 40.75
CA LEU A 8 23.82 -12.96 39.44
C LEU A 8 24.23 -14.07 38.47
N PHE A 9 24.96 -15.08 38.93
CA PHE A 9 25.37 -16.21 38.09
C PHE A 9 24.17 -17.03 37.63
N CYS A 10 23.19 -17.29 38.52
CA CYS A 10 21.93 -17.94 38.17
C CYS A 10 21.03 -17.09 37.25
N LEU A 11 21.06 -15.74 37.37
CA LEU A 11 20.38 -14.86 36.41
C LEU A 11 21.05 -14.93 35.03
N PHE A 12 22.38 -14.88 34.98
CA PHE A 12 23.14 -14.96 33.73
C PHE A 12 23.00 -16.33 33.05
N THR A 13 22.96 -17.44 33.78
CA THR A 13 22.71 -18.76 33.18
C THR A 13 21.27 -18.92 32.69
N HIS A 14 20.28 -18.26 33.33
CA HIS A 14 18.91 -18.20 32.81
C HIS A 14 18.75 -17.28 31.59
N LEU A 15 19.51 -16.19 31.50
CA LEU A 15 19.53 -15.27 30.36
C LEU A 15 20.33 -15.81 29.17
N ALA A 16 21.34 -16.65 29.39
CA ALA A 16 22.14 -17.28 28.33
C ALA A 16 21.42 -18.42 27.59
N ALA A 17 20.34 -18.95 28.16
CA ALA A 17 19.50 -19.96 27.51
C ALA A 17 18.52 -19.29 26.52
N ALA A 18 19.03 -18.84 25.38
CA ALA A 18 18.23 -18.27 24.30
C ALA A 18 17.10 -19.24 23.91
N GLN A 19 15.85 -18.86 24.17
CA GLN A 19 14.71 -19.69 23.80
C GLN A 19 14.65 -19.82 22.26
N PRO A 20 14.54 -21.04 21.71
CA PRO A 20 14.44 -21.24 20.28
C PRO A 20 13.21 -20.50 19.73
N LEU A 21 13.42 -19.70 18.69
CA LEU A 21 12.39 -18.92 18.03
C LEU A 21 11.24 -19.85 17.54
N PRO A 22 9.97 -19.44 17.67
CA PRO A 22 8.84 -20.27 17.27
C PRO A 22 8.83 -20.51 15.75
N GLN A 23 8.44 -21.72 15.36
CA GLN A 23 8.19 -22.07 13.96
C GLN A 23 7.12 -21.16 13.35
N ARG A 24 7.31 -20.72 12.11
CA ARG A 24 6.36 -19.90 11.36
C ARG A 24 5.63 -20.72 10.31
N GLN A 25 4.35 -20.40 10.12
CA GLN A 25 3.46 -21.01 9.14
C GLN A 25 2.75 -19.91 8.34
N PHE A 26 2.29 -20.19 7.12
CA PHE A 26 1.65 -19.19 6.28
C PHE A 26 0.18 -19.00 6.68
N LEU A 27 0.00 -18.21 7.75
CA LEU A 27 -1.28 -17.82 8.32
C LEU A 27 -1.60 -16.37 7.93
N LYS A 28 -2.85 -16.12 7.50
CA LYS A 28 -3.40 -14.76 7.33
C LYS A 28 -4.65 -14.63 8.21
N GLN A 29 -4.64 -13.67 9.11
CA GLN A 29 -5.82 -13.22 9.84
C GLN A 29 -6.64 -12.25 8.99
N PHE A 30 -7.96 -12.27 9.18
CA PHE A 30 -8.94 -11.37 8.62
C PHE A 30 -9.82 -10.86 9.78
N GLY A 31 -9.81 -9.54 10.00
CA GLY A 31 -10.67 -8.82 10.94
C GLY A 31 -11.15 -7.51 10.32
N ALA A 32 -11.42 -6.50 11.16
CA ALA A 32 -12.01 -5.23 10.73
C ALA A 32 -11.20 -4.52 9.64
N ALA A 33 -9.86 -4.51 9.76
CA ALA A 33 -8.94 -3.94 8.76
C ALA A 33 -9.00 -4.63 7.38
N GLU A 34 -9.40 -5.90 7.32
CA GLU A 34 -9.66 -6.62 6.06
C GLU A 34 -11.11 -6.52 5.57
N GLY A 35 -11.98 -5.76 6.27
CA GLY A 35 -13.40 -5.63 5.97
C GLY A 35 -14.31 -6.65 6.65
N LEU A 36 -13.79 -7.51 7.53
CA LEU A 36 -14.58 -8.42 8.37
C LEU A 36 -14.80 -7.80 9.75
N SER A 37 -15.82 -6.96 9.89
CA SER A 37 -16.11 -6.20 11.12
C SER A 37 -16.32 -7.07 12.37
N GLN A 38 -16.83 -8.29 12.21
CA GLN A 38 -17.24 -9.16 13.31
C GLN A 38 -16.11 -10.12 13.76
N PRO A 39 -15.64 -10.03 15.03
CA PRO A 39 -14.53 -10.84 15.52
C PRO A 39 -14.96 -12.24 16.01
N PHE A 40 -16.26 -12.52 16.17
CA PHE A 40 -16.79 -13.82 16.57
C PHE A 40 -17.38 -14.57 15.37
N ILE A 41 -16.78 -15.72 15.04
CA ILE A 41 -17.15 -16.54 13.88
C ILE A 41 -17.75 -17.87 14.34
N TYR A 42 -19.07 -18.02 14.17
CA TYR A 42 -19.83 -19.17 14.68
C TYR A 42 -19.94 -20.33 13.67
N ALA A 43 -19.93 -20.02 12.37
CA ALA A 43 -20.04 -21.02 11.32
C ALA A 43 -19.24 -20.64 10.06
N LEU A 44 -18.75 -21.65 9.35
CA LEU A 44 -18.10 -21.49 8.05
C LEU A 44 -18.63 -22.55 7.06
N ALA A 45 -18.85 -22.17 5.81
CA ALA A 45 -19.16 -23.08 4.72
C ALA A 45 -18.66 -22.51 3.38
N GLN A 46 -18.28 -23.36 2.42
CA GLN A 46 -18.04 -22.93 1.04
C GLN A 46 -19.14 -23.44 0.11
N ASP A 47 -19.64 -22.60 -0.79
CA ASP A 47 -20.66 -23.00 -1.77
C ASP A 47 -20.08 -23.58 -3.07
N LYS A 48 -20.96 -24.02 -3.98
CA LYS A 48 -20.57 -24.59 -5.28
C LYS A 48 -20.06 -23.56 -6.30
N ALA A 49 -20.21 -22.27 -6.07
CA ALA A 49 -19.63 -21.22 -6.90
C ALA A 49 -18.21 -20.87 -6.44
N GLY A 50 -17.88 -21.14 -5.17
CA GLY A 50 -16.57 -20.93 -4.55
C GLY A 50 -16.58 -19.88 -3.44
N TYR A 51 -17.70 -19.20 -3.19
CA TYR A 51 -17.81 -18.22 -2.11
C TYR A 51 -17.63 -18.89 -0.75
N LEU A 52 -16.87 -18.25 0.13
CA LEU A 52 -16.82 -18.58 1.54
C LEU A 52 -17.94 -17.82 2.26
N TRP A 53 -18.72 -18.54 3.06
CA TRP A 53 -19.84 -18.03 3.84
C TRP A 53 -19.53 -18.17 5.34
N ILE A 54 -19.83 -17.11 6.09
CA ILE A 54 -19.32 -16.87 7.45
C ILE A 54 -20.50 -16.42 8.33
N GLY A 55 -20.83 -17.20 9.36
CA GLY A 55 -21.90 -16.88 10.31
C GLY A 55 -21.38 -16.01 11.46
N THR A 56 -22.03 -14.86 11.70
CA THR A 56 -21.65 -13.88 12.72
C THR A 56 -22.87 -13.47 13.56
N ALA A 57 -22.67 -12.68 14.62
CA ALA A 57 -23.77 -12.17 15.45
C ALA A 57 -24.59 -11.07 14.75
N GLU A 58 -24.01 -10.36 13.78
CA GLU A 58 -24.62 -9.22 13.08
C GLU A 58 -24.91 -9.52 11.59
N GLY A 59 -25.06 -10.79 11.23
CA GLY A 59 -25.47 -11.22 9.89
C GLY A 59 -24.69 -12.41 9.34
N LEU A 60 -25.03 -12.73 8.10
CA LEU A 60 -24.30 -13.68 7.27
C LEU A 60 -23.30 -12.92 6.39
N VAL A 61 -22.01 -13.16 6.53
CA VAL A 61 -20.99 -12.56 5.67
C VAL A 61 -20.61 -13.51 4.54
N ARG A 62 -20.46 -12.99 3.32
CA ARG A 62 -19.94 -13.68 2.14
C ARG A 62 -18.59 -13.10 1.75
N PHE A 63 -17.61 -13.95 1.48
CA PHE A 63 -16.29 -13.56 1.00
C PHE A 63 -16.01 -14.17 -0.38
N ASP A 64 -15.51 -13.35 -1.31
CA ASP A 64 -15.28 -13.72 -2.71
C ASP A 64 -13.79 -13.90 -3.09
N GLY A 65 -12.90 -13.86 -2.10
CA GLY A 65 -11.45 -13.81 -2.27
C GLY A 65 -10.86 -12.40 -2.18
N THR A 66 -11.69 -11.36 -2.36
CA THR A 66 -11.28 -9.95 -2.36
C THR A 66 -12.10 -9.05 -1.44
N THR A 67 -13.41 -9.27 -1.32
CA THR A 67 -14.32 -8.42 -0.54
C THR A 67 -15.23 -9.25 0.35
N PHE A 68 -15.55 -8.70 1.52
CA PHE A 68 -16.59 -9.19 2.41
C PHE A 68 -17.90 -8.43 2.15
N GLN A 69 -19.01 -9.15 2.10
CA GLN A 69 -20.35 -8.58 1.98
C GLN A 69 -21.26 -9.19 3.05
N THR A 70 -21.78 -8.35 3.94
CA THR A 70 -22.73 -8.74 4.98
C THR A 70 -24.16 -8.75 4.43
N PHE A 71 -24.94 -9.74 4.85
CA PHE A 71 -26.37 -9.88 4.61
C PHE A 71 -27.08 -9.96 5.96
N THR A 72 -28.18 -9.24 6.08
CA THR A 72 -28.97 -9.05 7.31
C THR A 72 -30.44 -9.38 7.04
N THR A 73 -31.29 -9.16 8.04
CA THR A 73 -32.75 -9.13 7.95
C THR A 73 -33.25 -8.20 6.83
N ARG A 74 -32.52 -7.12 6.50
CA ARG A 74 -32.84 -6.22 5.36
C ARG A 74 -32.77 -6.95 4.01
N GLU A 75 -31.89 -7.93 3.87
CA GLU A 75 -31.69 -8.75 2.67
C GLU A 75 -32.53 -10.05 2.66
N GLY A 76 -33.42 -10.21 3.65
CA GLY A 76 -34.38 -11.32 3.75
C GLY A 76 -33.94 -12.49 4.64
N LEU A 77 -32.94 -12.33 5.50
CA LEU A 77 -32.70 -13.27 6.59
C LEU A 77 -33.84 -13.23 7.61
N ALA A 78 -34.03 -14.34 8.34
CA ALA A 78 -35.03 -14.44 9.40
C ALA A 78 -34.61 -13.74 10.70
N GLU A 79 -33.31 -13.66 10.94
CA GLU A 79 -32.62 -13.07 12.10
C GLU A 79 -31.19 -12.72 11.64
N ASP A 80 -30.49 -11.85 12.36
CA ASP A 80 -29.11 -11.48 12.04
C ASP A 80 -28.07 -12.40 12.72
N PHE A 81 -28.38 -13.01 13.87
CA PHE A 81 -27.45 -13.87 14.59
C PHE A 81 -27.37 -15.27 13.96
N VAL A 82 -26.45 -15.44 13.01
CA VAL A 82 -26.19 -16.70 12.30
C VAL A 82 -25.24 -17.60 13.08
N THR A 83 -25.74 -18.77 13.48
CA THR A 83 -24.97 -19.76 14.24
C THR A 83 -24.61 -21.01 13.45
N ARG A 84 -25.29 -21.30 12.34
CA ARG A 84 -25.06 -22.53 11.54
C ARG A 84 -25.24 -22.27 10.04
N LEU A 85 -24.41 -22.93 9.23
CA LEU A 85 -24.47 -22.87 7.76
C LEU A 85 -24.43 -24.28 7.18
N TYR A 86 -25.23 -24.53 6.14
CA TYR A 86 -25.25 -25.82 5.45
C TYR A 86 -25.47 -25.67 3.95
N VAL A 87 -24.55 -26.21 3.14
CA VAL A 87 -24.68 -26.26 1.69
C VAL A 87 -25.16 -27.65 1.29
N HIS A 88 -26.37 -27.74 0.74
CA HIS A 88 -26.97 -29.03 0.41
C HIS A 88 -26.21 -29.71 -0.76
N PRO A 89 -25.65 -30.93 -0.59
CA PRO A 89 -24.66 -31.49 -1.52
C PRO A 89 -25.19 -31.74 -2.94
N ARG A 90 -26.46 -32.14 -3.11
CA ARG A 90 -27.06 -32.30 -4.45
C ARG A 90 -27.43 -30.94 -5.08
N THR A 91 -28.37 -30.21 -4.49
CA THR A 91 -28.92 -28.96 -5.03
C THR A 91 -27.97 -27.75 -5.01
N GLY A 92 -26.96 -27.73 -4.13
CA GLY A 92 -26.06 -26.58 -3.95
C GLY A 92 -26.67 -25.40 -3.17
N ARG A 93 -27.89 -25.54 -2.64
CA ARG A 93 -28.58 -24.48 -1.90
C ARG A 93 -27.93 -24.26 -0.53
N LEU A 94 -27.63 -23.01 -0.20
CA LEU A 94 -27.22 -22.56 1.13
C LEU A 94 -28.44 -22.43 2.05
N TRP A 95 -28.33 -23.03 3.23
CA TRP A 95 -29.24 -22.91 4.36
C TRP A 95 -28.52 -22.24 5.54
N VAL A 96 -29.25 -21.39 6.26
CA VAL A 96 -28.74 -20.49 7.30
C VAL A 96 -29.58 -20.70 8.55
N GLY A 97 -28.94 -21.10 9.64
CA GLY A 97 -29.57 -21.35 10.94
C GLY A 97 -29.20 -20.25 11.93
N HIS A 98 -30.22 -19.73 12.61
CA HIS A 98 -30.10 -18.56 13.48
C HIS A 98 -30.24 -18.92 14.96
N TYR A 99 -29.77 -18.04 15.85
CA TYR A 99 -29.69 -18.29 17.28
C TYR A 99 -31.07 -18.58 17.93
N GLN A 100 -32.12 -17.82 17.57
CA GLN A 100 -33.47 -18.01 18.13
C GLN A 100 -34.28 -19.13 17.43
N GLY A 101 -33.62 -20.00 16.66
CA GLY A 101 -34.25 -21.14 15.97
C GLY A 101 -34.89 -20.79 14.61
N GLY A 102 -34.68 -19.57 14.12
CA GLY A 102 -35.04 -19.18 12.76
C GLY A 102 -34.27 -19.96 11.70
N LEU A 103 -34.86 -20.10 10.52
CA LEU A 103 -34.26 -20.79 9.36
C LEU A 103 -34.44 -19.94 8.10
N SER A 104 -33.36 -19.70 7.36
CA SER A 104 -33.38 -19.04 6.05
C SER A 104 -32.68 -19.91 5.00
N PHE A 105 -33.01 -19.68 3.73
CA PHE A 105 -32.25 -20.25 2.61
C PHE A 105 -32.06 -19.22 1.49
N LEU A 106 -30.99 -19.39 0.71
CA LEU A 106 -30.72 -18.56 -0.46
C LEU A 106 -31.58 -19.01 -1.65
N ASN A 107 -32.36 -18.07 -2.21
CA ASN A 107 -33.19 -18.30 -3.39
C ASN A 107 -32.87 -17.26 -4.48
N GLY A 108 -32.07 -17.67 -5.47
CA GLY A 108 -31.50 -16.74 -6.45
C GLY A 108 -30.52 -15.79 -5.77
N GLN A 109 -30.85 -14.49 -5.74
CA GLN A 109 -30.03 -13.44 -5.12
C GLN A 109 -30.55 -12.94 -3.75
N ARG A 110 -31.70 -13.43 -3.26
CA ARG A 110 -32.28 -12.99 -1.98
C ARG A 110 -32.41 -14.15 -1.00
N PHE A 111 -32.34 -13.84 0.28
CA PHE A 111 -32.68 -14.80 1.34
C PHE A 111 -34.19 -14.85 1.53
N GLN A 112 -34.69 -16.03 1.92
CA GLN A 112 -36.10 -16.24 2.26
C GLN A 112 -36.20 -16.96 3.61
N PRO A 113 -36.99 -16.45 4.58
CA PRO A 113 -37.26 -17.14 5.83
C PRO A 113 -38.22 -18.32 5.59
N VAL A 114 -38.05 -19.40 6.33
CA VAL A 114 -38.93 -20.57 6.28
C VAL A 114 -40.12 -20.35 7.20
N ALA A 115 -41.32 -20.23 6.63
CA ALA A 115 -42.56 -20.07 7.39
C ALA A 115 -42.82 -21.25 8.34
N ALA A 116 -43.31 -20.98 9.55
CA ALA A 116 -43.50 -21.95 10.63
C ALA A 116 -44.44 -23.14 10.31
N ALA A 117 -45.17 -23.09 9.19
CA ALA A 117 -46.01 -24.17 8.69
C ALA A 117 -45.21 -25.25 7.89
N ALA A 118 -44.01 -24.93 7.38
CA ALA A 118 -43.22 -25.83 6.52
C ALA A 118 -42.41 -26.89 7.31
N LYS A 119 -42.92 -27.34 8.47
CA LYS A 119 -42.25 -28.25 9.43
C LYS A 119 -41.93 -29.66 8.90
N ASN A 120 -42.39 -30.00 7.69
CA ASN A 120 -42.17 -31.30 7.04
C ASN A 120 -41.00 -31.32 6.04
N ALA A 121 -40.25 -30.23 5.91
CA ALA A 121 -38.97 -30.24 5.21
C ALA A 121 -37.93 -31.12 5.96
N PRO A 122 -36.89 -31.66 5.30
CA PRO A 122 -35.86 -32.49 5.94
C PRO A 122 -34.98 -31.77 6.98
N LEU A 123 -35.21 -30.48 7.21
CA LEU A 123 -34.58 -29.65 8.25
C LEU A 123 -35.69 -29.22 9.23
N ARG A 124 -35.85 -29.96 10.34
CA ARG A 124 -36.85 -29.64 11.36
C ARG A 124 -36.33 -28.51 12.28
N PRO A 125 -37.09 -27.42 12.51
CA PRO A 125 -36.61 -26.30 13.33
C PRO A 125 -36.19 -26.70 14.76
N HIS A 126 -36.87 -27.66 15.39
CA HIS A 126 -36.59 -28.11 16.76
C HIS A 126 -35.37 -29.06 16.88
N THR A 127 -34.84 -29.59 15.78
CA THR A 127 -33.56 -30.33 15.78
C THR A 127 -32.40 -29.47 15.25
N GLY A 128 -32.71 -28.29 14.70
CA GLY A 128 -31.77 -27.41 14.02
C GLY A 128 -31.22 -27.95 12.70
N ILE A 129 -30.50 -27.09 11.99
CA ILE A 129 -29.50 -27.52 10.98
C ILE A 129 -28.35 -28.20 11.74
N MET A 130 -27.87 -29.37 11.31
CA MET A 130 -26.57 -29.85 11.80
C MET A 130 -25.46 -28.89 11.30
N PRO A 131 -24.47 -28.53 12.13
CA PRO A 131 -23.30 -27.79 11.63
C PRO A 131 -22.72 -28.55 10.43
N PRO A 132 -22.09 -27.84 9.46
CA PRO A 132 -21.70 -28.45 8.21
C PRO A 132 -20.76 -29.62 8.46
N ASP A 133 -20.75 -30.64 7.58
CA ASP A 133 -19.95 -31.86 7.75
C ASP A 133 -18.48 -31.57 8.12
N THR A 134 -17.93 -30.42 7.72
CA THR A 134 -16.56 -29.96 8.02
C THR A 134 -16.32 -29.52 9.47
N ALA A 135 -17.36 -29.22 10.25
CA ALA A 135 -17.21 -28.84 11.66
C ALA A 135 -16.68 -30.00 12.50
N PHE A 136 -17.01 -31.26 12.15
CA PHE A 136 -16.63 -32.45 12.92
C PHE A 136 -16.21 -33.68 12.10
N ARG A 137 -16.17 -33.67 10.75
CA ARG A 137 -15.47 -34.72 9.98
C ARG A 137 -13.95 -34.53 9.99
N GLU A 138 -13.37 -34.99 11.08
CA GLU A 138 -12.30 -36.00 11.07
C GLU A 138 -11.17 -35.90 10.03
N TYR A 139 -10.01 -35.49 10.54
CA TYR A 139 -9.02 -36.52 10.86
C TYR A 139 -9.33 -36.98 12.31
N GLY A 140 -9.91 -38.17 12.55
CA GLY A 140 -10.53 -38.48 13.87
C GLY A 140 -11.16 -39.89 14.10
N LYS A 141 -12.46 -39.96 14.48
CA LYS A 141 -13.32 -41.10 14.94
C LYS A 141 -14.81 -40.56 15.15
N PRO A 142 -15.96 -41.31 15.09
CA PRO A 142 -17.26 -40.72 14.67
C PRO A 142 -18.26 -40.24 15.77
N PRO A 143 -19.35 -39.52 15.41
CA PRO A 143 -20.06 -38.59 16.30
C PRO A 143 -21.43 -39.11 16.80
N TYR A 144 -21.45 -39.91 17.87
CA TYR A 144 -22.68 -40.25 18.60
C TYR A 144 -22.42 -40.49 20.09
N SER A 145 -22.94 -39.60 20.94
CA SER A 145 -23.51 -39.98 22.25
C SER A 145 -24.50 -38.90 22.70
N TYR A 146 -25.75 -39.30 22.94
CA TYR A 146 -26.64 -38.55 23.82
C TYR A 146 -26.35 -38.99 25.26
N ALA A 147 -26.32 -38.04 26.19
CA ALA A 147 -25.95 -38.20 27.60
C ALA A 147 -24.45 -38.41 27.88
N GLU A 148 -23.73 -37.31 28.02
CA GLU A 148 -23.09 -36.87 29.27
C GLU A 148 -22.57 -35.42 29.06
N PRO A 149 -22.42 -34.58 30.11
CA PRO A 149 -21.88 -33.23 29.99
C PRO A 149 -20.36 -33.21 30.23
N PRO A 150 -19.49 -33.13 29.20
CA PRO A 150 -18.05 -33.17 29.39
C PRO A 150 -17.52 -31.75 29.61
N GLY A 151 -16.60 -31.60 30.56
CA GLY A 151 -15.78 -30.39 30.65
C GLY A 151 -14.95 -30.18 29.37
N PHE A 152 -14.56 -28.94 29.13
CA PHE A 152 -13.67 -28.52 28.05
C PHE A 152 -12.44 -29.43 27.89
N GLU A 153 -12.35 -30.19 26.79
CA GLU A 153 -11.38 -29.97 25.70
C GLU A 153 -11.31 -31.15 24.72
N PRO A 154 -11.48 -30.87 23.41
CA PRO A 154 -10.70 -31.54 22.38
C PRO A 154 -9.99 -30.49 21.52
N SER A 155 -8.91 -29.88 22.02
CA SER A 155 -8.16 -28.90 21.26
C SER A 155 -7.34 -29.57 20.14
N PHE A 156 -7.73 -29.29 18.88
CA PHE A 156 -7.31 -29.94 17.62
C PHE A 156 -5.81 -29.86 17.24
N GLY A 157 -4.88 -29.67 18.19
CA GLY A 157 -3.47 -29.34 17.91
C GLY A 157 -3.24 -27.94 17.31
N LEU A 158 -4.31 -27.26 16.88
CA LEU A 158 -4.32 -25.88 16.39
C LEU A 158 -3.83 -24.86 17.44
N HIS A 159 -3.78 -25.23 18.72
CA HIS A 159 -3.19 -24.41 19.80
C HIS A 159 -1.65 -24.24 19.64
N HIS A 160 -1.00 -24.99 18.76
CA HIS A 160 0.40 -24.78 18.33
C HIS A 160 0.52 -23.98 17.02
N LEU A 161 -0.61 -23.71 16.34
CA LEU A 161 -0.68 -22.99 15.07
C LEU A 161 -1.05 -21.52 15.28
N LEU A 162 -2.09 -21.28 16.09
CA LEU A 162 -2.64 -19.96 16.36
C LEU A 162 -1.96 -19.30 17.58
N PRO A 163 -2.05 -17.96 17.72
CA PRO A 163 -1.56 -17.26 18.91
C PRO A 163 -2.10 -17.84 20.24
N PRO A 164 -1.35 -17.75 21.35
CA PRO A 164 -1.86 -18.13 22.66
C PRO A 164 -3.16 -17.38 23.01
N GLY A 165 -4.16 -18.10 23.50
CA GLY A 165 -5.48 -17.55 23.82
C GLY A 165 -6.48 -17.51 22.66
N THR A 166 -6.08 -17.85 21.42
CA THR A 166 -7.03 -17.99 20.31
C THR A 166 -7.91 -19.25 20.49
N VAL A 167 -9.22 -19.07 20.56
CA VAL A 167 -10.19 -20.18 20.68
C VAL A 167 -10.83 -20.46 19.30
N PRO A 168 -10.44 -21.53 18.58
CA PRO A 168 -11.11 -21.93 17.35
C PRO A 168 -12.52 -22.46 17.63
N GLN A 169 -13.50 -22.01 16.83
CA GLN A 169 -14.92 -22.36 16.95
C GLN A 169 -15.39 -23.26 15.82
N CYS A 170 -14.96 -22.97 14.59
CA CYS A 170 -15.37 -23.71 13.40
C CYS A 170 -14.25 -23.73 12.35
N VAL A 171 -14.25 -24.75 11.49
CA VAL A 171 -13.22 -24.95 10.47
C VAL A 171 -13.86 -25.39 9.15
N VAL A 172 -13.31 -24.94 8.02
CA VAL A 172 -13.64 -25.45 6.68
C VAL A 172 -12.38 -25.57 5.83
N LEU A 173 -12.24 -26.69 5.12
CA LEU A 173 -11.24 -26.85 4.05
C LEU A 173 -11.90 -26.38 2.75
N ASP A 174 -11.26 -25.43 2.05
CA ASP A 174 -11.78 -24.94 0.77
C ASP A 174 -11.38 -25.84 -0.42
N GLN A 175 -12.02 -25.61 -1.57
CA GLN A 175 -11.75 -26.27 -2.86
C GLN A 175 -10.32 -26.04 -3.40
N GLU A 176 -9.53 -25.16 -2.78
CA GLU A 176 -8.15 -24.84 -3.14
C GLU A 176 -7.15 -25.31 -2.05
N HIS A 177 -7.62 -26.17 -1.13
CA HIS A 177 -6.88 -26.85 -0.05
C HIS A 177 -6.38 -25.96 1.11
N ASN A 178 -6.81 -24.69 1.18
CA ASN A 178 -6.57 -23.85 2.36
C ASN A 178 -7.52 -24.23 3.49
N LEU A 179 -7.01 -24.17 4.73
CA LEU A 179 -7.82 -24.38 5.92
C LEU A 179 -8.25 -23.03 6.49
N TRP A 180 -9.56 -22.78 6.56
CA TRP A 180 -10.15 -21.60 7.14
C TRP A 180 -10.67 -21.90 8.55
N ILE A 181 -10.30 -21.08 9.53
CA ILE A 181 -10.56 -21.28 10.95
C ILE A 181 -11.26 -20.04 11.50
N GLY A 182 -12.53 -20.19 11.89
CA GLY A 182 -13.30 -19.17 12.60
C GLY A 182 -13.01 -19.24 14.09
N THR A 183 -12.87 -18.09 14.74
CA THR A 183 -12.49 -18.01 16.17
C THR A 183 -13.52 -17.24 17.00
N ALA A 184 -13.48 -17.44 18.32
CA ALA A 184 -14.20 -16.60 19.27
C ALA A 184 -13.35 -15.37 19.63
N GLY A 185 -13.56 -14.26 18.94
CA GLY A 185 -13.01 -12.94 19.30
C GLY A 185 -11.73 -12.52 18.58
N GLN A 186 -11.20 -13.32 17.65
CA GLN A 186 -10.03 -12.97 16.84
C GLN A 186 -10.28 -13.10 15.32
N GLY A 187 -11.54 -13.05 14.91
CA GLY A 187 -11.96 -13.08 13.51
C GLY A 187 -11.70 -14.43 12.84
N LEU A 188 -11.35 -14.36 11.56
CA LEU A 188 -11.17 -15.50 10.66
C LEU A 188 -9.69 -15.66 10.29
N TRP A 189 -9.19 -16.89 10.28
CA TRP A 189 -7.81 -17.20 9.90
C TRP A 189 -7.79 -18.13 8.68
N ARG A 190 -6.89 -17.91 7.72
CA ARG A 190 -6.57 -18.84 6.63
C ARG A 190 -5.17 -19.39 6.80
N TRP A 191 -5.04 -20.72 6.77
CA TRP A 191 -3.77 -21.43 6.68
C TRP A 191 -3.58 -21.97 5.25
N SER A 192 -2.59 -21.41 4.55
CA SER A 192 -2.20 -21.76 3.18
C SER A 192 -0.85 -22.51 3.18
N ASP A 193 -0.53 -23.20 2.08
CA ASP A 193 0.71 -24.00 1.92
C ASP A 193 1.02 -24.88 3.16
N ARG A 194 0.06 -25.72 3.56
CA ARG A 194 0.08 -26.43 4.86
C ARG A 194 1.19 -27.49 5.01
N HIS A 195 1.85 -27.83 3.91
CA HIS A 195 3.04 -28.68 3.82
C HIS A 195 4.35 -27.92 4.07
N VAL A 196 4.31 -26.58 4.09
CA VAL A 196 5.46 -25.71 4.37
C VAL A 196 5.53 -25.37 5.85
N THR A 197 6.73 -25.43 6.43
CA THR A 197 6.99 -24.91 7.77
C THR A 197 8.36 -24.25 7.82
N PHE A 198 8.42 -23.03 8.34
CA PHE A 198 9.67 -22.27 8.44
C PHE A 198 10.20 -22.29 9.88
N TYR A 199 11.46 -22.66 10.03
CA TYR A 199 12.17 -22.69 11.30
C TYR A 199 13.20 -21.54 11.32
N PRO A 200 12.89 -20.38 11.93
CA PRO A 200 13.88 -19.34 12.12
C PRO A 200 15.05 -19.87 12.96
N ILE A 201 16.28 -19.63 12.54
CA ILE A 201 17.46 -20.04 13.28
C ILE A 201 17.98 -18.84 14.10
N SER A 202 18.43 -19.10 15.32
CA SER A 202 19.13 -18.11 16.15
C SER A 202 20.38 -17.58 15.44
N ALA A 203 20.74 -16.32 15.68
CA ALA A 203 22.00 -15.72 15.19
C ALA A 203 23.26 -16.49 15.65
N THR A 204 23.14 -17.39 16.64
CA THR A 204 24.20 -18.29 17.09
C THR A 204 24.37 -19.57 16.24
N GLY A 205 23.62 -19.75 15.15
CA GLY A 205 23.48 -21.07 14.48
C GLY A 205 23.47 -21.06 12.95
N HIS A 206 24.37 -20.33 12.28
CA HIS A 206 24.40 -20.29 10.80
C HIS A 206 24.72 -21.64 10.15
N ILE A 207 23.72 -22.32 9.58
CA ILE A 207 23.92 -23.52 8.73
C ILE A 207 24.65 -23.11 7.44
N THR A 208 25.67 -23.88 7.06
CA THR A 208 26.48 -23.66 5.84
C THR A 208 26.38 -24.79 4.82
N ALA A 209 25.98 -26.00 5.24
CA ALA A 209 25.82 -27.17 4.38
C ALA A 209 24.77 -28.16 4.93
N LEU A 210 24.15 -28.95 4.04
CA LEU A 210 23.08 -29.91 4.33
C LEU A 210 23.27 -31.21 3.54
N THR A 211 22.89 -32.37 4.12
CA THR A 211 22.87 -33.68 3.43
C THR A 211 21.78 -34.63 3.96
N SER A 212 21.42 -35.65 3.18
CA SER A 212 20.49 -36.72 3.58
C SER A 212 21.23 -37.89 4.24
N GLY A 213 20.83 -38.35 5.44
CA GLY A 213 21.55 -39.40 6.17
C GLY A 213 20.70 -40.27 7.11
N GLY A 214 19.45 -40.59 6.72
CA GLY A 214 18.47 -41.29 7.59
C GLY A 214 17.82 -40.38 8.64
N ARG A 215 18.41 -39.21 8.87
CA ARG A 215 17.80 -37.91 9.17
C ARG A 215 18.57 -36.86 8.39
N ALA A 216 18.03 -35.68 8.10
CA ALA A 216 18.83 -34.62 7.50
C ALA A 216 19.97 -34.19 8.45
N ILE A 217 21.15 -33.90 7.91
CA ILE A 217 22.33 -33.48 8.68
C ILE A 217 22.77 -32.11 8.18
N ALA A 218 23.05 -31.21 9.11
CA ALA A 218 23.53 -29.86 8.87
C ALA A 218 24.89 -29.64 9.55
N GLY A 219 25.64 -28.67 9.04
CA GLY A 219 26.81 -28.13 9.72
C GLY A 219 26.79 -26.60 9.75
N ASN A 220 27.44 -25.98 10.74
CA ASN A 220 27.46 -24.53 10.91
C ASN A 220 28.84 -23.88 10.75
N ALA A 221 28.84 -22.54 10.70
CA ALA A 221 30.04 -21.70 10.66
C ALA A 221 31.01 -21.90 11.84
N GLU A 222 30.52 -22.39 12.99
CA GLU A 222 31.36 -22.74 14.16
C GLU A 222 31.98 -24.15 14.08
N ALA A 223 31.86 -24.80 12.91
CA ALA A 223 32.32 -26.14 12.59
C ALA A 223 31.58 -27.27 13.35
N GLN A 224 30.43 -27.02 13.94
CA GLN A 224 29.61 -28.04 14.61
C GLN A 224 28.73 -28.77 13.60
N LEU A 225 28.52 -30.08 13.80
CA LEU A 225 27.57 -30.89 13.04
C LEU A 225 26.35 -31.24 13.89
N PHE A 226 25.16 -31.25 13.28
CA PHE A 226 23.93 -31.64 13.95
C PHE A 226 22.94 -32.35 13.02
N GLY A 227 22.25 -33.35 13.58
CA GLY A 227 21.11 -33.99 12.92
C GLY A 227 19.84 -33.17 13.14
N LEU A 228 19.14 -32.90 12.04
CA LEU A 228 17.82 -32.29 11.99
C LEU A 228 16.75 -33.38 12.15
N ARG A 229 16.04 -33.38 13.27
CA ARG A 229 15.00 -34.34 13.62
C ARG A 229 13.80 -33.64 14.25
N LEU A 230 12.60 -33.97 13.80
CA LEU A 230 11.37 -33.53 14.46
C LEU A 230 11.09 -34.42 15.69
N ARG A 231 10.87 -33.78 16.85
CA ARG A 231 10.20 -34.42 18.00
C ARG A 231 8.81 -33.79 18.16
N SER A 232 7.82 -34.61 18.49
CA SER A 232 6.49 -34.16 18.91
C SER A 232 6.57 -33.56 20.32
N GLY A 233 6.98 -32.29 20.41
CA GLY A 233 7.13 -31.58 21.68
C GLY A 233 7.98 -30.31 21.52
N LYS A 234 7.56 -29.24 22.20
CA LYS A 234 8.06 -27.86 22.11
C LYS A 234 9.57 -27.76 21.77
N SER A 235 9.83 -27.29 20.55
CA SER A 235 11.05 -26.61 20.09
C SER A 235 12.42 -27.28 20.33
N SER A 236 12.85 -28.09 19.36
CA SER A 236 14.21 -28.04 18.77
C SER A 236 14.40 -29.15 17.73
N PRO A 237 14.93 -28.87 16.53
CA PRO A 237 15.23 -29.92 15.56
C PRO A 237 16.52 -30.70 15.84
N ILE A 238 17.21 -30.55 16.99
CA ILE A 238 18.55 -31.14 17.20
C ILE A 238 18.63 -32.11 18.40
N THR A 239 19.27 -33.26 18.17
CA THR A 239 20.01 -34.07 19.17
C THR A 239 21.03 -34.91 18.37
N TRP A 240 22.35 -34.92 18.61
CA TRP A 240 23.07 -35.09 19.89
C TRP A 240 24.54 -34.58 19.89
N THR A 241 25.02 -34.18 21.08
CA THR A 241 26.39 -34.16 21.66
C THR A 241 27.67 -33.87 20.83
N GLU A 242 28.38 -32.83 21.31
CA GLU A 242 29.84 -32.70 21.52
C GLU A 242 30.82 -32.76 20.33
N ASN A 243 30.38 -33.01 19.10
CA ASN A 243 31.30 -33.12 17.96
C ASN A 243 31.46 -31.82 17.17
N ARG A 244 32.55 -31.10 17.46
CA ARG A 244 33.04 -29.94 16.72
C ARG A 244 34.13 -30.37 15.74
N LEU A 245 33.94 -30.12 14.45
CA LEU A 245 35.01 -30.19 13.45
C LEU A 245 36.01 -29.06 13.68
N GLN A 246 37.18 -29.17 13.07
CA GLN A 246 38.20 -28.11 13.15
C GLN A 246 37.86 -26.91 12.24
N TYR A 247 37.07 -27.13 11.18
CA TYR A 247 36.77 -26.14 10.14
C TYR A 247 35.31 -26.22 9.66
N ALA A 248 34.74 -25.09 9.25
CA ALA A 248 33.36 -25.00 8.80
C ALA A 248 33.13 -25.78 7.47
N PRO A 249 32.04 -26.55 7.36
CA PRO A 249 31.73 -27.31 6.14
C PRO A 249 31.17 -26.40 5.04
N SER A 250 31.62 -26.60 3.80
CA SER A 250 31.05 -25.98 2.59
C SER A 250 30.08 -26.92 1.87
N VAL A 251 30.34 -28.23 1.89
CA VAL A 251 29.52 -29.27 1.28
C VAL A 251 29.63 -30.56 2.10
N ILE A 252 28.54 -31.32 2.21
CA ILE A 252 28.49 -32.57 2.96
C ILE A 252 27.88 -33.67 2.08
N LEU A 253 28.55 -34.82 1.98
CA LEU A 253 28.07 -36.01 1.27
C LEU A 253 27.99 -37.20 2.23
N SER A 254 26.81 -37.80 2.33
CA SER A 254 26.55 -39.00 3.12
C SER A 254 26.76 -40.26 2.26
N THR A 255 27.46 -41.28 2.78
CA THR A 255 27.75 -42.54 2.04
C THR A 255 27.47 -43.80 2.88
N PRO A 256 26.76 -44.81 2.33
CA PRO A 256 26.66 -46.15 2.92
C PRO A 256 27.94 -46.96 2.66
N ASP A 257 28.23 -47.97 3.48
CA ASP A 257 29.53 -48.65 3.46
C ASP A 257 29.70 -49.78 2.44
N GLY A 258 30.97 -50.12 2.27
CA GLY A 258 31.42 -51.52 2.26
C GLY A 258 31.65 -52.07 0.88
N ARG A 259 30.62 -52.01 0.02
CA ARG A 259 30.65 -52.45 -1.39
C ARG A 259 29.63 -51.65 -2.22
N SER A 260 29.42 -50.38 -1.87
CA SER A 260 28.06 -49.81 -1.82
C SER A 260 27.44 -49.35 -3.14
N LEU A 261 27.07 -50.33 -3.95
CA LEU A 261 26.05 -50.28 -5.01
C LEU A 261 24.63 -49.95 -4.49
N SER A 262 24.45 -49.63 -3.20
CA SER A 262 23.16 -49.80 -2.50
C SER A 262 22.24 -48.58 -2.45
N ILE A 263 22.73 -47.35 -2.62
CA ILE A 263 21.88 -46.14 -2.70
C ILE A 263 20.84 -46.27 -3.83
N PHE A 264 21.26 -46.86 -4.95
CA PHE A 264 20.43 -47.05 -6.14
C PHE A 264 19.72 -48.42 -6.20
N THR A 265 19.80 -49.24 -5.15
CA THR A 265 19.01 -50.48 -5.10
C THR A 265 17.59 -50.21 -4.63
N LYS A 266 16.61 -50.87 -5.27
CA LYS A 266 15.17 -50.82 -4.95
C LYS A 266 14.79 -51.38 -3.56
N ARG A 267 15.72 -51.46 -2.61
CA ARG A 267 15.49 -51.96 -1.25
C ARG A 267 15.28 -50.80 -0.29
N TYR A 268 14.23 -50.91 0.51
CA TYR A 268 13.89 -49.95 1.55
C TYR A 268 13.73 -50.68 2.89
N PRO A 269 14.16 -50.10 4.02
CA PRO A 269 14.89 -48.83 4.15
C PRO A 269 16.31 -48.90 3.57
N THR A 270 16.85 -47.74 3.18
CA THR A 270 18.28 -47.61 2.81
C THR A 270 19.16 -47.99 3.99
N PRO A 271 20.30 -48.69 3.78
CA PRO A 271 21.26 -48.94 4.84
C PRO A 271 21.76 -47.60 5.44
N PRO A 272 21.96 -47.51 6.76
CA PRO A 272 22.44 -46.29 7.38
C PRO A 272 23.81 -45.92 6.82
N ALA A 273 24.04 -44.63 6.61
CA ALA A 273 25.35 -44.13 6.24
C ALA A 273 26.38 -44.55 7.29
N ARG A 274 27.55 -44.98 6.83
CA ARG A 274 28.67 -45.41 7.67
C ARG A 274 29.89 -44.51 7.54
N ALA A 275 29.87 -43.58 6.58
CA ALA A 275 30.79 -42.44 6.57
C ALA A 275 30.10 -41.19 6.00
N ILE A 276 30.40 -40.03 6.60
CA ILE A 276 30.12 -38.71 6.03
C ILE A 276 31.43 -38.14 5.50
N TRP A 277 31.38 -37.63 4.28
CA TRP A 277 32.43 -36.81 3.68
C TRP A 277 32.06 -35.34 3.84
N VAL A 278 33.00 -34.54 4.32
CA VAL A 278 32.82 -33.10 4.54
C VAL A 278 33.87 -32.36 3.74
N GLY A 279 33.42 -31.61 2.74
CA GLY A 279 34.22 -30.59 2.07
C GLY A 279 34.20 -29.30 2.87
N THR A 280 35.30 -28.55 2.81
CA THR A 280 35.46 -27.26 3.49
C THR A 280 35.88 -26.18 2.49
N ALA A 281 35.69 -24.92 2.85
CA ALA A 281 35.95 -23.77 1.97
C ALA A 281 37.46 -23.44 1.75
N GLY A 282 38.37 -24.34 2.12
CA GLY A 282 39.83 -24.13 1.98
C GLY A 282 40.71 -25.01 2.89
N HIS A 283 40.16 -26.09 3.45
CA HIS A 283 40.87 -27.01 4.34
C HIS A 283 40.64 -28.48 3.91
N GLY A 284 40.38 -28.68 2.61
CA GLY A 284 40.29 -29.99 1.98
C GLY A 284 39.08 -30.83 2.44
N LEU A 285 39.24 -32.15 2.27
CA LEU A 285 38.20 -33.16 2.46
C LEU A 285 38.41 -33.93 3.75
N TRP A 286 37.36 -34.07 4.55
CA TRP A 286 37.37 -34.77 5.82
C TRP A 286 36.45 -35.99 5.78
N GLN A 287 36.87 -37.10 6.37
CA GLN A 287 36.03 -38.29 6.54
C GLN A 287 35.65 -38.48 8.01
N ILE A 288 34.36 -38.73 8.24
CA ILE A 288 33.77 -38.95 9.56
C ILE A 288 33.08 -40.32 9.55
N PRO A 289 33.56 -41.32 10.32
CA PRO A 289 32.90 -42.62 10.42
C PRO A 289 31.60 -42.54 11.24
N ILE A 290 30.60 -43.34 10.85
CA ILE A 290 29.34 -43.55 11.59
C ILE A 290 29.25 -45.05 11.99
N PRO A 291 28.91 -45.39 13.25
CA PRO A 291 28.69 -44.47 14.36
C PRO A 291 29.99 -43.83 14.83
N ALA A 292 29.91 -42.54 15.14
CA ALA A 292 31.02 -41.78 15.69
C ALA A 292 31.44 -42.35 17.07
N PRO A 293 32.73 -42.66 17.31
CA PRO A 293 33.21 -42.84 18.67
C PRO A 293 33.06 -41.53 19.47
N LYS A 294 33.02 -41.61 20.81
CA LYS A 294 32.73 -40.46 21.72
C LYS A 294 33.57 -39.19 21.47
N ALA A 295 34.73 -39.31 20.84
CA ALA A 295 35.43 -38.20 20.22
C ALA A 295 35.67 -38.52 18.74
N ILE A 296 35.10 -37.74 17.83
CA ILE A 296 35.35 -37.89 16.39
C ILE A 296 36.80 -37.47 16.09
N LYS A 297 37.66 -38.45 15.82
CA LYS A 297 38.87 -38.21 15.02
C LYS A 297 38.44 -38.06 13.55
N ALA A 298 38.03 -36.85 13.19
CA ALA A 298 37.83 -36.49 11.79
C ALA A 298 39.21 -36.55 11.12
N ASN A 299 39.37 -37.45 10.16
CA ASN A 299 40.65 -37.64 9.50
C ASN A 299 40.68 -36.78 8.22
N PRO A 300 41.64 -35.86 8.05
CA PRO A 300 41.83 -35.17 6.80
C PRO A 300 42.32 -36.16 5.74
N THR A 301 41.76 -36.05 4.54
CA THR A 301 42.02 -36.98 3.44
C THR A 301 43.37 -36.67 2.80
N ARG A 302 44.46 -37.26 3.33
CA ARG A 302 45.85 -37.05 2.88
C ARG A 302 46.14 -37.41 1.41
N ARG A 303 45.16 -37.95 0.67
CA ARG A 303 45.21 -38.17 -0.80
C ARG A 303 44.90 -36.90 -1.61
N LEU A 304 44.55 -35.80 -0.95
CA LEU A 304 44.29 -34.48 -1.55
C LEU A 304 45.18 -33.41 -0.91
N PRO A 305 45.50 -32.31 -1.63
CA PRO A 305 46.10 -31.12 -1.04
C PRO A 305 45.25 -30.57 0.12
N PRO A 306 45.87 -30.06 1.20
CA PRO A 306 45.17 -29.64 2.40
C PRO A 306 44.34 -28.36 2.20
N ASP A 307 44.77 -27.46 1.32
CA ASP A 307 44.20 -26.11 1.22
C ASP A 307 43.05 -26.00 0.19
N LEU A 308 42.52 -27.14 -0.29
CA LEU A 308 41.47 -27.14 -1.31
C LEU A 308 40.15 -26.58 -0.78
N ALA A 309 39.61 -25.60 -1.52
CA ALA A 309 38.23 -25.16 -1.40
C ALA A 309 37.30 -26.11 -2.19
N ILE A 310 36.60 -26.98 -1.46
CA ILE A 310 35.72 -28.00 -2.03
C ILE A 310 34.31 -27.43 -2.20
N THR A 311 33.77 -27.56 -3.41
CA THR A 311 32.48 -27.00 -3.82
C THR A 311 31.43 -28.08 -4.07
N ALA A 312 31.84 -29.24 -4.61
CA ALA A 312 30.95 -30.33 -4.95
C ALA A 312 31.53 -31.69 -4.57
N LEU A 313 30.68 -32.64 -4.20
CA LEU A 313 31.04 -34.02 -3.90
C LEU A 313 30.02 -34.98 -4.51
N THR A 314 30.48 -36.06 -5.15
CA THR A 314 29.61 -37.16 -5.57
C THR A 314 30.35 -38.49 -5.48
N GLN A 315 29.62 -39.59 -5.25
CA GLN A 315 30.19 -40.94 -5.26
C GLN A 315 29.68 -41.70 -6.49
N HIS A 316 30.61 -42.21 -7.28
CA HIS A 316 30.30 -43.03 -8.45
C HIS A 316 29.90 -44.46 -8.04
N PRO A 317 29.01 -45.17 -8.76
CA PRO A 317 28.51 -46.50 -8.35
C PRO A 317 29.56 -47.61 -8.15
N ASN A 318 30.80 -47.44 -8.64
CA ASN A 318 31.91 -48.35 -8.36
C ASN A 318 32.61 -48.09 -7.00
N GLY A 319 32.18 -47.06 -6.26
CA GLY A 319 32.74 -46.63 -4.98
C GLY A 319 33.68 -45.43 -5.05
N ASP A 320 34.15 -45.03 -6.24
CA ASP A 320 35.08 -43.90 -6.41
C ASP A 320 34.44 -42.59 -5.96
N LEU A 321 35.17 -41.79 -5.19
CA LEU A 321 34.73 -40.47 -4.76
C LEU A 321 35.25 -39.40 -5.73
N TRP A 322 34.34 -38.56 -6.21
CA TRP A 322 34.64 -37.41 -7.07
C TRP A 322 34.44 -36.11 -6.29
N VAL A 323 35.43 -35.23 -6.39
CA VAL A 323 35.58 -34.00 -5.61
C VAL A 323 35.76 -32.83 -6.58
N GLY A 324 34.85 -31.87 -6.53
CA GLY A 324 34.92 -30.63 -7.29
C GLY A 324 35.48 -29.51 -6.43
N THR A 325 36.32 -28.67 -7.03
CA THR A 325 36.97 -27.55 -6.32
C THR A 325 36.62 -26.21 -6.98
N ALA A 326 36.85 -25.13 -6.22
CA ALA A 326 36.57 -23.77 -6.70
C ALA A 326 37.51 -23.29 -7.82
N LEU A 327 38.78 -23.73 -7.83
CA LEU A 327 39.82 -23.20 -8.73
C LEU A 327 40.80 -24.23 -9.30
N ASP A 328 40.80 -25.47 -8.79
CA ASP A 328 41.82 -26.49 -9.06
C ASP A 328 41.25 -27.73 -9.76
N GLY A 329 40.11 -27.57 -10.45
CA GLY A 329 39.47 -28.63 -11.23
C GLY A 329 38.79 -29.69 -10.38
N ALA A 330 38.85 -30.92 -10.88
CA ALA A 330 38.18 -32.08 -10.29
C ALA A 330 39.20 -33.16 -9.91
N TYR A 331 38.97 -33.80 -8.76
CA TYR A 331 39.73 -34.95 -8.30
C TYR A 331 38.85 -36.20 -8.26
N ARG A 332 39.42 -37.33 -8.68
CA ARG A 332 38.85 -38.66 -8.46
C ARG A 332 39.74 -39.41 -7.48
N LEU A 333 39.16 -39.89 -6.39
CA LEU A 333 39.80 -40.79 -5.44
C LEU A 333 39.25 -42.20 -5.71
N PRO A 334 40.05 -43.10 -6.30
CA PRO A 334 39.68 -44.50 -6.43
C PRO A 334 39.27 -45.10 -5.09
N ALA A 335 38.24 -45.95 -5.10
CA ALA A 335 37.78 -46.70 -3.93
C ALA A 335 38.89 -47.59 -3.34
N ASP A 336 39.74 -48.13 -4.22
CA ASP A 336 41.02 -48.71 -3.89
C ASP A 336 41.98 -47.62 -3.38
N THR A 337 42.31 -47.67 -2.09
CA THR A 337 43.18 -46.71 -1.42
C THR A 337 44.65 -46.83 -1.80
N THR A 338 45.05 -47.92 -2.48
CA THR A 338 46.43 -48.11 -2.96
C THR A 338 46.73 -47.29 -4.22
N GLN A 339 45.70 -46.92 -4.99
CA GLN A 339 45.85 -46.09 -6.18
C GLN A 339 45.99 -44.60 -5.80
N PRO A 340 46.78 -43.79 -6.53
CA PRO A 340 46.84 -42.35 -6.31
C PRO A 340 45.50 -41.67 -6.65
N ALA A 341 45.26 -40.49 -6.09
CA ALA A 341 44.18 -39.63 -6.57
C ALA A 341 44.50 -39.13 -7.99
N GLN A 342 43.50 -39.10 -8.87
CA GLN A 342 43.61 -38.59 -10.23
C GLN A 342 43.13 -37.14 -10.26
N HIS A 343 43.92 -36.24 -10.85
CA HIS A 343 43.64 -34.81 -10.92
C HIS A 343 43.32 -34.40 -12.36
N PHE A 344 42.20 -33.71 -12.54
CA PHE A 344 41.71 -33.27 -13.84
C PHE A 344 41.56 -31.74 -13.85
N THR A 345 42.35 -31.11 -14.70
CA THR A 345 42.31 -29.66 -14.98
C THR A 345 42.08 -29.44 -16.48
N THR A 346 42.01 -28.18 -16.91
CA THR A 346 41.95 -27.81 -18.33
C THR A 346 43.08 -28.43 -19.18
N ALA A 347 44.27 -28.64 -18.60
CA ALA A 347 45.37 -29.34 -19.28
C ALA A 347 45.06 -30.83 -19.57
N ASN A 348 44.22 -31.46 -18.73
CA ASN A 348 43.82 -32.86 -18.83
C ASN A 348 42.43 -33.04 -19.48
N GLY A 349 41.93 -32.02 -20.19
CA GLY A 349 40.67 -32.06 -20.93
C GLY A 349 39.42 -31.63 -20.14
N LEU A 350 39.56 -30.99 -18.97
CA LEU A 350 38.41 -30.35 -18.33
C LEU A 350 38.02 -29.05 -19.07
N LEU A 351 36.74 -28.64 -19.03
CA LEU A 351 36.30 -27.40 -19.69
C LEU A 351 36.73 -26.13 -18.94
N HIS A 352 36.67 -26.15 -17.61
CA HIS A 352 37.11 -25.08 -16.71
C HIS A 352 37.53 -25.67 -15.36
N ASN A 353 38.43 -25.02 -14.62
CA ASN A 353 38.90 -25.53 -13.32
C ASN A 353 37.95 -25.22 -12.15
N THR A 354 36.95 -24.36 -12.34
CA THR A 354 35.89 -24.11 -11.34
C THR A 354 34.75 -25.09 -11.56
N ILE A 355 34.51 -25.96 -10.58
CA ILE A 355 33.43 -26.94 -10.56
C ILE A 355 32.31 -26.45 -9.63
N TYR A 356 31.09 -26.32 -10.13
CA TYR A 356 29.92 -25.97 -9.31
C TYR A 356 29.11 -27.19 -8.88
N ALA A 357 28.92 -28.15 -9.79
CA ALA A 357 28.07 -29.32 -9.55
C ALA A 357 28.72 -30.60 -10.08
N LEU A 358 28.47 -31.71 -9.39
CA LEU A 358 28.91 -33.04 -9.76
C LEU A 358 27.77 -34.05 -9.55
N THR A 359 27.55 -34.94 -10.51
CA THR A 359 26.70 -36.11 -10.30
C THR A 359 27.18 -37.31 -11.11
N ALA A 360 26.95 -38.52 -10.62
CA ALA A 360 27.21 -39.76 -11.37
C ALA A 360 25.91 -40.24 -12.03
N ASP A 361 25.99 -40.69 -13.29
CA ASP A 361 24.89 -41.34 -13.98
C ASP A 361 24.90 -42.86 -13.82
N THR A 362 23.77 -43.50 -14.08
CA THR A 362 23.60 -44.97 -13.95
C THR A 362 24.31 -45.78 -15.04
N ALA A 363 24.84 -45.12 -16.08
CA ALA A 363 25.61 -45.71 -17.17
C ALA A 363 27.13 -45.56 -16.99
N GLY A 364 27.59 -45.13 -15.80
CA GLY A 364 29.01 -45.01 -15.46
C GLY A 364 29.70 -43.76 -15.99
N GLY A 365 28.93 -42.71 -16.32
CA GLY A 365 29.45 -41.37 -16.58
C GLY A 365 29.44 -40.49 -15.34
N VAL A 366 30.43 -39.60 -15.19
CA VAL A 366 30.41 -38.53 -14.18
C VAL A 366 30.22 -37.19 -14.86
N TRP A 367 29.12 -36.53 -14.55
CA TRP A 367 28.73 -35.22 -15.08
C TRP A 367 29.28 -34.12 -14.20
N ILE A 368 29.86 -33.12 -14.86
CA ILE A 368 30.58 -32.01 -14.24
C ILE A 368 30.04 -30.71 -14.81
N GLY A 369 29.47 -29.87 -13.94
CA GLY A 369 29.08 -28.50 -14.26
C GLY A 369 30.26 -27.56 -14.06
N THR A 370 30.72 -26.95 -15.15
CA THR A 370 31.87 -26.04 -15.17
C THR A 370 31.43 -24.61 -15.49
N HIS A 371 32.00 -23.63 -14.78
CA HIS A 371 31.71 -22.20 -14.96
C HIS A 371 31.82 -21.77 -16.44
N ASP A 372 30.83 -21.03 -16.95
CA ASP A 372 30.84 -20.30 -18.23
C ASP A 372 31.12 -21.12 -19.50
N THR A 373 31.10 -22.47 -19.39
CA THR A 373 31.65 -23.37 -20.42
C THR A 373 30.77 -24.58 -20.74
N GLY A 374 29.85 -24.95 -19.84
CA GLY A 374 28.82 -25.98 -20.06
C GLY A 374 29.04 -27.25 -19.23
N LEU A 375 28.79 -28.41 -19.85
CA LEU A 375 28.86 -29.71 -19.20
C LEU A 375 30.02 -30.55 -19.76
N ALA A 376 30.83 -31.10 -18.86
CA ALA A 376 31.77 -32.17 -19.18
C ALA A 376 31.27 -33.50 -18.59
N VAL A 377 31.38 -34.58 -19.35
CA VAL A 377 31.02 -35.93 -18.92
C VAL A 377 32.24 -36.82 -19.03
N TRP A 378 32.77 -37.27 -17.90
CA TRP A 378 33.84 -38.27 -17.87
C TRP A 378 33.23 -39.66 -18.03
N ARG A 379 33.62 -40.40 -19.07
CA ARG A 379 33.20 -41.79 -19.30
C ARG A 379 34.30 -42.56 -20.03
N ASN A 380 34.54 -43.81 -19.62
CA ASN A 380 35.56 -44.69 -20.22
C ASN A 380 36.96 -44.04 -20.32
N GLY A 381 37.36 -43.26 -19.30
CA GLY A 381 38.67 -42.61 -19.26
C GLY A 381 38.84 -41.39 -20.17
N ARG A 382 37.77 -40.88 -20.79
CA ARG A 382 37.80 -39.68 -21.64
C ARG A 382 36.69 -38.70 -21.26
N PHE A 383 36.89 -37.41 -21.52
CA PHE A 383 35.85 -36.40 -21.43
C PHE A 383 35.05 -36.28 -22.73
N GLN A 384 33.73 -36.15 -22.59
CA GLN A 384 32.78 -35.76 -23.62
C GLN A 384 32.18 -34.40 -23.21
N TYR A 385 31.81 -33.56 -24.17
CA TYR A 385 31.42 -32.17 -23.89
C TYR A 385 30.06 -31.81 -24.48
N HIS A 386 29.23 -31.17 -23.68
CA HIS A 386 28.05 -30.44 -24.14
C HIS A 386 28.28 -28.95 -23.83
N ARG A 387 28.81 -28.23 -24.82
CA ARG A 387 29.05 -26.78 -24.72
C ARG A 387 27.77 -26.01 -25.02
N PHE A 388 27.49 -25.01 -24.20
CA PHE A 388 26.44 -24.03 -24.47
C PHE A 388 27.04 -22.77 -25.12
N PRO A 389 26.24 -21.91 -25.76
CA PRO A 389 26.72 -20.60 -26.23
C PRO A 389 27.26 -19.77 -25.06
N LYS A 390 28.27 -18.92 -25.31
CA LYS A 390 28.78 -17.98 -24.30
C LYS A 390 27.64 -17.09 -23.78
N GLY A 391 27.51 -16.98 -22.45
CA GLY A 391 26.41 -16.26 -21.79
C GLY A 391 25.02 -16.92 -21.97
N GLY A 392 24.96 -18.16 -22.45
CA GLY A 392 23.70 -18.84 -22.75
C GLY A 392 23.10 -19.64 -21.60
N ILE A 393 23.92 -20.47 -20.93
CA ILE A 393 23.47 -21.41 -19.88
C ILE A 393 24.63 -21.71 -18.92
N ASP A 394 24.61 -21.17 -17.70
CA ASP A 394 25.46 -21.62 -16.60
C ASP A 394 24.80 -22.78 -15.84
N VAL A 395 25.59 -23.77 -15.43
CA VAL A 395 25.13 -24.97 -14.72
C VAL A 395 25.31 -24.78 -13.21
N SER A 396 24.19 -24.61 -12.50
CA SER A 396 24.16 -24.38 -11.06
C SER A 396 23.97 -25.66 -10.24
N ALA A 397 23.25 -26.65 -10.78
CA ALA A 397 22.92 -27.89 -10.08
C ALA A 397 22.87 -29.10 -11.03
N LEU A 398 23.26 -30.27 -10.52
CA LEU A 398 23.20 -31.54 -11.24
C LEU A 398 22.68 -32.65 -10.33
N VAL A 399 21.74 -33.46 -10.81
CA VAL A 399 21.34 -34.69 -10.12
C VAL A 399 20.83 -35.76 -11.09
N THR A 400 21.14 -37.02 -10.79
CA THR A 400 20.58 -38.18 -11.50
C THR A 400 19.41 -38.76 -10.71
N ASP A 401 18.30 -39.10 -11.38
CA ASP A 401 17.16 -39.78 -10.75
C ASP A 401 17.19 -41.31 -10.88
N ASP A 402 16.30 -42.00 -10.17
CA ASP A 402 16.16 -43.47 -10.20
C ASP A 402 15.86 -44.09 -11.58
N ALA A 403 15.43 -43.28 -12.57
CA ALA A 403 15.25 -43.70 -13.95
C ALA A 403 16.53 -43.57 -14.80
N GLY A 404 17.60 -42.96 -14.26
CA GLY A 404 18.84 -42.68 -14.97
C GLY A 404 18.80 -41.41 -15.82
N ARG A 405 17.84 -40.51 -15.60
CA ARG A 405 17.82 -39.19 -16.23
C ARG A 405 18.74 -38.27 -15.46
N VAL A 406 19.58 -37.53 -16.19
CA VAL A 406 20.43 -36.47 -15.58
C VAL A 406 19.69 -35.16 -15.71
N TRP A 407 19.35 -34.56 -14.58
CA TRP A 407 18.69 -33.26 -14.48
C TRP A 407 19.73 -32.17 -14.20
N ILE A 408 19.60 -31.06 -14.92
CA ILE A 408 20.55 -29.96 -14.95
C ILE A 408 19.78 -28.67 -14.62
N GLY A 409 20.12 -28.07 -13.48
CA GLY A 409 19.64 -26.75 -13.08
C GLY A 409 20.52 -25.68 -13.73
N THR A 410 19.89 -24.61 -14.20
CA THR A 410 20.60 -23.55 -14.92
C THR A 410 20.27 -22.16 -14.38
N GLU A 411 21.19 -21.21 -14.60
CA GLU A 411 20.96 -19.80 -14.33
C GLU A 411 20.41 -19.09 -15.58
N GLY A 412 19.08 -19.13 -15.75
CA GLY A 412 18.36 -18.33 -16.74
C GLY A 412 17.74 -19.11 -17.90
N ALA A 413 18.08 -20.39 -18.11
CA ALA A 413 17.46 -21.26 -19.12
C ALA A 413 16.44 -22.25 -18.56
N GLY A 414 16.18 -22.22 -17.24
CA GLY A 414 15.28 -23.13 -16.54
C GLY A 414 15.96 -24.43 -16.11
N VAL A 415 15.30 -25.56 -16.36
CA VAL A 415 15.80 -26.90 -16.07
C VAL A 415 15.89 -27.70 -17.36
N LEU A 416 16.97 -28.46 -17.52
CA LEU A 416 17.14 -29.43 -18.61
C LEU A 416 17.10 -30.85 -18.04
N SER A 417 16.52 -31.80 -18.77
CA SER A 417 16.74 -33.22 -18.54
C SER A 417 17.49 -33.84 -19.72
N TYR A 418 18.40 -34.76 -19.42
CA TYR A 418 19.12 -35.57 -20.41
C TYR A 418 18.76 -37.05 -20.22
N PHE A 419 18.23 -37.68 -21.27
CA PHE A 419 17.86 -39.09 -21.27
C PHE A 419 17.98 -39.69 -22.68
N ASN A 420 18.47 -40.93 -22.78
CA ASN A 420 18.61 -41.66 -24.04
C ASN A 420 19.26 -40.83 -25.19
N GLY A 421 20.28 -40.02 -24.86
CA GLY A 421 21.00 -39.20 -25.84
C GLY A 421 20.31 -37.89 -26.24
N ARG A 422 19.21 -37.49 -25.59
CA ARG A 422 18.44 -36.28 -25.92
C ARG A 422 18.31 -35.36 -24.72
N PHE A 423 18.37 -34.05 -24.99
CA PHE A 423 18.01 -33.00 -24.03
C PHE A 423 16.54 -32.59 -24.19
N GLN A 424 15.87 -32.31 -23.09
CA GLN A 424 14.56 -31.66 -23.03
C GLN A 424 14.63 -30.47 -22.08
N GLN A 425 14.14 -29.31 -22.51
CA GLN A 425 14.14 -28.07 -21.73
C GLN A 425 12.78 -27.77 -21.13
N TYR A 426 12.80 -27.29 -19.89
CA TYR A 426 11.65 -26.83 -19.12
C TYR A 426 11.91 -25.38 -18.69
N SER A 427 11.06 -24.46 -19.14
CA SER A 427 11.11 -23.04 -18.79
C SER A 427 9.73 -22.59 -18.30
N THR A 428 9.55 -21.30 -18.03
CA THR A 428 8.35 -20.80 -17.36
C THR A 428 7.02 -21.03 -18.11
N PRO A 429 6.94 -21.05 -19.46
CA PRO A 429 5.74 -21.47 -20.18
C PRO A 429 5.37 -22.95 -19.99
N GLN A 430 6.32 -23.82 -19.59
CA GLN A 430 6.08 -25.23 -19.29
C GLN A 430 5.81 -25.50 -17.79
N GLY A 431 5.48 -24.45 -17.03
CA GLY A 431 5.03 -24.56 -15.63
C GLY A 431 6.12 -24.42 -14.56
N LEU A 432 7.39 -24.23 -14.96
CA LEU A 432 8.47 -23.86 -14.04
C LEU A 432 8.22 -22.45 -13.47
N VAL A 433 8.41 -22.23 -12.17
CA VAL A 433 8.10 -20.92 -11.55
C VAL A 433 9.15 -19.85 -11.89
N SER A 434 10.42 -20.22 -12.03
CA SER A 434 11.52 -19.31 -12.36
C SER A 434 12.53 -19.97 -13.31
N PRO A 435 13.13 -19.22 -14.25
CA PRO A 435 14.17 -19.74 -15.13
C PRO A 435 15.54 -19.89 -14.43
N TYR A 436 15.69 -19.41 -13.19
CA TYR A 436 16.90 -19.56 -12.37
C TYR A 436 16.71 -20.69 -11.36
N CYS A 437 17.37 -21.83 -11.58
CA CYS A 437 17.43 -22.95 -10.65
C CYS A 437 18.74 -22.89 -9.87
N TYR A 438 18.71 -23.16 -8.57
CA TYR A 438 19.91 -23.18 -7.70
C TYR A 438 20.19 -24.55 -7.07
N ALA A 439 19.15 -25.36 -6.86
CA ALA A 439 19.30 -26.74 -6.39
C ALA A 439 18.27 -27.64 -7.07
N LEU A 440 18.67 -28.89 -7.30
CA LEU A 440 17.80 -29.96 -7.80
C LEU A 440 17.82 -31.12 -6.82
N LEU A 441 16.64 -31.63 -6.49
CA LEU A 441 16.45 -32.66 -5.47
C LEU A 441 15.55 -33.78 -6.03
N PRO A 442 16.02 -35.03 -6.09
CA PRO A 442 15.17 -36.18 -6.40
C PRO A 442 14.33 -36.49 -5.18
N VAL A 443 13.01 -36.50 -5.34
CA VAL A 443 12.04 -36.66 -4.26
C VAL A 443 11.02 -37.74 -4.63
N ARG A 444 10.40 -38.37 -3.63
CA ARG A 444 9.23 -39.24 -3.83
C ARG A 444 8.08 -38.56 -3.11
N TRP A 445 7.13 -38.10 -3.91
CA TRP A 445 5.99 -37.33 -3.43
C TRP A 445 4.73 -38.20 -3.49
N GLY A 446 4.04 -38.28 -2.35
CA GLY A 446 3.09 -39.35 -2.05
C GLY A 446 3.80 -40.65 -1.61
N THR A 447 3.24 -41.46 -0.72
CA THR A 447 1.94 -41.38 -0.02
C THR A 447 2.09 -41.85 1.42
N SER A 448 1.45 -41.17 2.37
CA SER A 448 0.99 -41.86 3.58
C SER A 448 -0.33 -41.26 4.08
N TYR A 449 -1.34 -42.11 4.34
CA TYR A 449 -2.03 -42.05 5.62
C TYR A 449 -2.76 -43.36 5.97
N HIS A 450 -3.06 -43.46 7.27
CA HIS A 450 -3.57 -44.59 8.06
C HIS A 450 -4.39 -45.68 7.34
N GLY A 451 -3.95 -46.95 7.49
CA GLY A 451 -4.85 -48.10 7.52
C GLY A 451 -4.71 -49.16 6.41
N GLY A 452 -3.95 -48.91 5.35
CA GLY A 452 -3.75 -49.93 4.30
C GLY A 452 -2.73 -49.53 3.24
N TYR A 453 -1.82 -50.44 2.92
CA TYR A 453 -0.80 -50.20 1.89
C TYR A 453 -1.42 -50.07 0.50
N ARG A 454 -1.42 -48.86 -0.06
CA ARG A 454 -1.33 -48.69 -1.52
C ARG A 454 0.09 -48.27 -1.86
N TYR A 455 0.93 -49.29 -2.10
CA TYR A 455 2.19 -49.08 -2.80
C TYR A 455 1.88 -48.48 -4.18
N ASP A 456 2.30 -47.24 -4.40
CA ASP A 456 2.62 -46.78 -5.76
C ASP A 456 4.03 -46.18 -5.75
N ALA A 457 5.02 -47.06 -5.69
CA ALA A 457 6.45 -46.73 -5.67
C ALA A 457 6.95 -46.26 -7.06
N ARG A 458 6.28 -45.27 -7.65
CA ARG A 458 6.55 -44.76 -8.99
C ARG A 458 7.50 -43.58 -8.97
N ARG A 459 8.77 -43.92 -9.25
CA ARG A 459 9.87 -43.06 -9.72
C ARG A 459 10.21 -41.85 -8.84
N GLU A 460 11.48 -41.49 -8.87
CA GLU A 460 11.89 -40.20 -8.37
C GLU A 460 11.34 -39.09 -9.27
N GLN A 461 10.70 -38.15 -8.60
CA GLN A 461 10.18 -36.89 -9.08
C GLN A 461 11.22 -35.82 -8.75
N LEU A 462 11.07 -34.61 -9.30
CA LEU A 462 12.09 -33.57 -9.15
C LEU A 462 11.53 -32.36 -8.41
N VAL A 463 12.30 -31.84 -7.47
CA VAL A 463 12.09 -30.50 -6.92
C VAL A 463 13.23 -29.60 -7.37
N ALA A 464 12.87 -28.46 -7.96
CA ALA A 464 13.77 -27.39 -8.34
C ALA A 464 13.61 -26.21 -7.37
N VAL A 465 14.70 -25.85 -6.69
CA VAL A 465 14.77 -24.71 -5.79
C VAL A 465 15.18 -23.48 -6.60
N HIS A 466 14.44 -22.39 -6.46
CA HIS A 466 14.71 -21.07 -7.01
C HIS A 466 14.89 -20.07 -5.87
N ARG A 467 15.39 -18.86 -6.13
CA ARG A 467 15.62 -17.85 -5.07
C ARG A 467 14.39 -17.60 -4.18
N ASN A 468 13.21 -17.44 -4.77
CA ASN A 468 11.97 -17.07 -4.08
C ASN A 468 10.79 -18.00 -4.45
N ALA A 469 11.08 -19.25 -4.84
CA ALA A 469 10.07 -20.21 -5.24
C ALA A 469 10.62 -21.64 -5.22
N ILE A 470 9.72 -22.61 -5.18
CA ILE A 470 10.04 -24.02 -5.38
C ILE A 470 9.13 -24.54 -6.50
N SER A 471 9.70 -25.17 -7.52
CA SER A 471 8.93 -25.91 -8.53
C SER A 471 9.04 -27.41 -8.26
N PHE A 472 7.95 -28.12 -8.53
CA PHE A 472 7.82 -29.56 -8.38
C PHE A 472 7.45 -30.17 -9.74
N ALA A 473 8.18 -31.19 -10.18
CA ALA A 473 7.87 -31.96 -11.38
C ALA A 473 7.19 -33.28 -11.01
N ASP A 474 5.99 -33.50 -11.54
CA ASP A 474 5.25 -34.74 -11.33
C ASP A 474 5.93 -35.96 -12.02
N SER A 475 5.37 -37.16 -11.81
CA SER A 475 5.85 -38.37 -12.49
C SER A 475 5.80 -38.32 -14.03
N SER A 476 5.02 -37.38 -14.59
CA SER A 476 4.88 -37.10 -16.02
C SER A 476 5.85 -36.02 -16.51
N GLN A 477 6.74 -35.51 -15.66
CA GLN A 477 7.68 -34.40 -15.91
C GLN A 477 7.01 -33.04 -16.19
N HIS A 478 5.80 -32.80 -15.70
CA HIS A 478 5.16 -31.49 -15.74
C HIS A 478 5.53 -30.71 -14.48
N PHE A 479 6.16 -29.55 -14.66
CA PHE A 479 6.49 -28.66 -13.55
C PHE A 479 5.26 -27.86 -13.11
N THR A 480 5.11 -27.72 -11.79
CA THR A 480 4.11 -26.90 -11.13
C THR A 480 4.74 -26.15 -9.96
N ALA A 481 4.11 -25.08 -9.49
CA ALA A 481 4.55 -24.42 -8.26
C ALA A 481 4.31 -25.33 -7.05
N ALA A 482 5.34 -25.58 -6.25
CA ALA A 482 5.21 -26.34 -5.02
C ALA A 482 4.62 -25.51 -3.87
N THR A 483 4.64 -24.19 -3.98
CA THR A 483 4.13 -23.22 -2.99
C THR A 483 3.46 -22.06 -3.71
N LEU A 484 2.67 -21.24 -3.02
CA LEU A 484 2.02 -20.08 -3.60
C LEU A 484 3.06 -18.99 -3.97
N PRO A 485 2.86 -18.24 -5.08
CA PRO A 485 3.88 -17.32 -5.61
C PRO A 485 4.36 -16.23 -4.63
N ASP A 486 3.48 -15.83 -3.72
CA ASP A 486 3.73 -14.75 -2.75
C ASP A 486 3.96 -15.25 -1.32
N ASN A 487 4.15 -16.56 -1.10
CA ASN A 487 4.36 -17.10 0.25
C ASN A 487 5.60 -16.45 0.89
N PRO A 488 5.46 -15.66 1.97
CA PRO A 488 6.55 -14.89 2.54
C PRO A 488 7.63 -15.76 3.21
N LEU A 489 7.33 -17.03 3.48
CA LEU A 489 8.28 -18.00 4.03
C LEU A 489 9.25 -18.57 2.99
N VAL A 490 8.93 -18.42 1.69
CA VAL A 490 9.65 -19.05 0.57
C VAL A 490 10.47 -17.99 -0.16
N ARG A 491 11.37 -17.33 0.57
CA ARG A 491 12.20 -16.21 0.08
C ARG A 491 13.66 -16.37 0.45
N ASP A 492 14.54 -15.87 -0.43
CA ASP A 492 16.00 -15.99 -0.33
C ASP A 492 16.48 -17.41 0.05
N LEU A 493 15.92 -18.40 -0.65
CA LEU A 493 16.36 -19.79 -0.62
C LEU A 493 17.78 -19.89 -1.18
N LEU A 494 18.61 -20.72 -0.55
CA LEU A 494 19.99 -20.97 -0.92
C LEU A 494 20.15 -22.34 -1.61
N PRO A 495 21.26 -22.58 -2.34
CA PRO A 495 21.52 -23.86 -3.03
C PRO A 495 21.58 -25.08 -2.09
N GLN A 496 21.82 -24.88 -0.79
CA GLN A 496 21.92 -25.95 0.19
C GLN A 496 20.55 -26.51 0.55
N ALA A 497 20.29 -27.74 0.11
CA ALA A 497 19.06 -28.46 0.44
C ALA A 497 19.31 -29.98 0.56
N ALA A 498 18.44 -30.67 1.27
CA ALA A 498 18.53 -32.11 1.51
C ALA A 498 17.13 -32.75 1.58
N VAL A 499 17.03 -34.00 1.15
CA VAL A 499 15.80 -34.81 1.23
C VAL A 499 15.89 -35.75 2.42
N ASP A 500 14.93 -35.65 3.35
CA ASP A 500 14.74 -36.59 4.44
C ASP A 500 13.68 -37.63 4.07
N TRP A 501 14.20 -38.79 3.66
CA TRP A 501 13.45 -39.98 3.27
C TRP A 501 12.77 -40.72 4.44
N GLY A 502 13.12 -40.40 5.69
CA GLY A 502 12.52 -40.98 6.89
C GLY A 502 11.28 -40.22 7.35
N ASP A 503 11.40 -38.88 7.40
CA ASP A 503 10.33 -37.96 7.82
C ASP A 503 9.53 -37.37 6.62
N TYR A 504 9.67 -37.97 5.43
CA TYR A 504 9.06 -37.60 4.14
C TYR A 504 9.01 -36.08 3.90
N CYS A 505 10.18 -35.43 3.97
CA CYS A 505 10.26 -33.99 3.78
C CYS A 505 11.57 -33.54 3.16
N ILE A 506 11.56 -32.34 2.62
CA ILE A 506 12.73 -31.65 2.07
C ILE A 506 13.07 -30.51 3.02
N TRP A 507 14.36 -30.33 3.27
CA TRP A 507 14.92 -29.22 4.01
C TRP A 507 15.68 -28.31 3.04
N VAL A 508 15.35 -27.03 3.01
CA VAL A 508 15.99 -26.01 2.17
C VAL A 508 16.48 -24.88 3.06
N LEU A 509 17.75 -24.50 2.91
CA LEU A 509 18.32 -23.39 3.66
C LEU A 509 17.82 -22.05 3.10
N THR A 510 17.58 -21.07 3.97
CA THR A 510 17.31 -19.67 3.59
C THR A 510 18.31 -18.75 4.30
N ARG A 511 18.39 -17.48 3.89
CA ARG A 511 19.22 -16.48 4.60
C ARG A 511 18.87 -16.28 6.09
N THR A 512 17.64 -16.57 6.50
CA THR A 512 17.08 -16.24 7.81
C THR A 512 16.63 -17.46 8.63
N GLY A 513 16.74 -18.67 8.07
CA GLY A 513 16.31 -19.88 8.74
C GLY A 513 16.32 -21.11 7.83
N LEU A 514 15.55 -22.11 8.22
CA LEU A 514 15.45 -23.38 7.53
C LEU A 514 13.99 -23.65 7.14
N LEU A 515 13.75 -23.85 5.84
CA LEU A 515 12.44 -24.20 5.31
C LEU A 515 12.29 -25.73 5.28
N ARG A 516 11.16 -26.23 5.77
CA ARG A 516 10.72 -27.62 5.59
C ARG A 516 9.55 -27.67 4.61
N LEU A 517 9.58 -28.63 3.70
CA LEU A 517 8.52 -28.94 2.75
C LEU A 517 8.15 -30.43 2.88
N ARG A 518 6.93 -30.75 3.33
CA ARG A 518 6.45 -32.14 3.40
C ARG A 518 6.15 -32.70 2.02
N THR A 519 6.47 -33.97 1.81
CA THR A 519 6.27 -34.70 0.53
C THR A 519 5.31 -35.88 0.65
N ASP A 520 4.82 -36.22 1.86
CA ASP A 520 3.90 -37.33 2.11
C ASP A 520 2.44 -37.03 1.77
N GLU A 521 2.05 -35.75 1.70
CA GLU A 521 0.70 -35.27 1.37
C GLU A 521 0.67 -34.50 0.02
N PRO A 522 0.55 -35.17 -1.14
CA PRO A 522 0.43 -34.54 -2.46
C PRO A 522 -0.74 -33.56 -2.60
N ASP A 523 -1.85 -33.82 -1.90
CA ASP A 523 -3.06 -32.99 -1.95
C ASP A 523 -2.87 -31.61 -1.27
N LEU A 524 -1.68 -31.31 -0.72
CA LEU A 524 -1.31 -29.99 -0.21
C LEU A 524 -0.61 -29.10 -1.24
N LEU A 525 -0.19 -29.66 -2.39
CA LEU A 525 0.37 -28.85 -3.47
C LEU A 525 -0.66 -27.83 -3.96
N PRO A 526 -0.27 -26.56 -4.22
CA PRO A 526 -1.19 -25.54 -4.70
C PRO A 526 -1.98 -26.00 -5.92
N SER A 527 -3.32 -25.92 -5.85
CA SER A 527 -4.18 -26.38 -6.93
C SER A 527 -3.84 -25.67 -8.25
N THR A 528 -3.33 -26.45 -9.20
CA THR A 528 -3.14 -26.05 -10.61
C THR A 528 -4.44 -26.14 -11.41
N THR A 529 -5.52 -26.62 -10.78
CA THR A 529 -6.86 -26.63 -11.35
C THR A 529 -7.29 -25.20 -11.60
N ALA A 530 -7.43 -24.85 -12.88
CA ALA A 530 -7.85 -23.52 -13.26
C ALA A 530 -9.25 -23.19 -12.72
N PRO A 531 -9.47 -21.96 -12.21
CA PRO A 531 -10.74 -21.57 -11.61
C PRO A 531 -11.88 -21.71 -12.62
N ARG A 532 -12.98 -22.37 -12.22
CA ARG A 532 -14.16 -22.52 -13.07
C ARG A 532 -15.05 -21.27 -12.92
N PRO A 533 -15.33 -20.50 -13.98
CA PRO A 533 -16.18 -19.32 -13.87
C PRO A 533 -17.63 -19.72 -13.56
N ALA A 534 -18.21 -19.13 -12.52
CA ALA A 534 -19.64 -19.25 -12.24
C ALA A 534 -20.42 -18.28 -13.15
N LEU A 535 -21.44 -18.79 -13.84
CA LEU A 535 -22.44 -17.95 -14.52
C LEU A 535 -23.36 -17.35 -13.45
N LEU A 536 -23.33 -16.04 -13.27
CA LEU A 536 -24.05 -15.34 -12.20
C LEU A 536 -25.52 -15.08 -12.60
N PHE A 537 -25.72 -14.39 -13.72
CA PHE A 537 -27.03 -14.16 -14.33
C PHE A 537 -26.87 -13.89 -15.83
N SER A 538 -27.97 -13.99 -16.57
CA SER A 538 -28.06 -13.56 -17.96
C SER A 538 -29.13 -12.48 -18.08
N GLU A 539 -28.92 -11.49 -18.91
CA GLU A 539 -29.91 -10.46 -19.23
C GLU A 539 -30.47 -10.72 -20.63
N VAL A 540 -31.78 -10.66 -20.79
CA VAL A 540 -32.46 -10.68 -22.09
C VAL A 540 -33.31 -9.43 -22.19
N ASP A 541 -32.96 -8.52 -23.11
CA ASP A 541 -33.65 -7.25 -23.36
C ASP A 541 -33.89 -6.40 -22.08
N GLY A 542 -32.90 -6.33 -21.19
CA GLY A 542 -32.99 -5.61 -19.91
C GLY A 542 -33.54 -6.44 -18.74
N ALA A 543 -34.12 -7.63 -18.98
CA ALA A 543 -34.66 -8.49 -17.93
C ALA A 543 -33.65 -9.56 -17.49
N SER A 544 -33.33 -9.59 -16.19
CA SER A 544 -32.46 -10.63 -15.62
C SER A 544 -33.16 -12.00 -15.55
N ARG A 545 -32.46 -13.05 -15.97
CA ARG A 545 -32.91 -14.45 -16.05
C ARG A 545 -31.81 -15.41 -15.58
N PRO A 546 -32.16 -16.62 -15.07
CA PRO A 546 -31.16 -17.61 -14.69
C PRO A 546 -30.43 -18.16 -15.93
N PRO A 547 -29.08 -18.20 -15.98
CA PRO A 547 -28.34 -18.53 -17.19
C PRO A 547 -28.70 -19.89 -17.79
N ARG A 548 -29.01 -20.87 -16.92
CA ARG A 548 -29.35 -22.25 -17.30
C ARG A 548 -30.84 -22.49 -17.63
N GLN A 549 -31.67 -21.44 -17.60
CA GLN A 549 -33.13 -21.53 -17.81
C GLN A 549 -33.63 -20.54 -18.88
N LEU A 550 -32.74 -20.09 -19.79
CA LEU A 550 -33.10 -19.22 -20.90
C LEU A 550 -34.12 -19.88 -21.87
N GLY A 551 -34.02 -21.20 -22.08
CA GLY A 551 -35.01 -21.99 -22.80
C GLY A 551 -35.16 -21.61 -24.27
N GLU A 552 -36.41 -21.37 -24.70
CA GLU A 552 -36.75 -20.81 -26.00
C GLU A 552 -37.19 -19.35 -25.84
N LEU A 553 -36.52 -18.46 -26.56
CA LEU A 553 -36.89 -17.05 -26.71
C LEU A 553 -37.82 -16.88 -27.92
N SER A 554 -38.60 -15.79 -27.92
CA SER A 554 -39.52 -15.47 -29.01
C SER A 554 -38.82 -15.23 -30.35
N ALA A 555 -39.57 -15.23 -31.44
CA ALA A 555 -39.03 -15.09 -32.80
C ALA A 555 -38.68 -13.64 -33.19
N THR A 556 -38.09 -12.91 -32.24
CA THR A 556 -37.68 -11.51 -32.31
C THR A 556 -36.17 -11.41 -32.19
N GLN A 557 -35.57 -10.31 -32.65
CA GLN A 557 -34.16 -10.06 -32.35
C GLN A 557 -34.03 -9.72 -30.86
N HIS A 558 -33.14 -10.44 -30.19
CA HIS A 558 -32.89 -10.30 -28.75
C HIS A 558 -31.48 -9.80 -28.49
N ARG A 559 -31.34 -8.89 -27.51
CA ARG A 559 -30.06 -8.58 -26.85
C ARG A 559 -29.88 -9.55 -25.69
N VAL A 560 -28.80 -10.33 -25.71
CA VAL A 560 -28.48 -11.27 -24.63
C VAL A 560 -27.11 -10.95 -24.05
N SER A 561 -27.03 -10.72 -22.75
CA SER A 561 -25.77 -10.53 -22.02
C SER A 561 -25.58 -11.60 -20.95
N PHE A 562 -24.34 -12.04 -20.74
CA PHE A 562 -23.97 -13.03 -19.73
C PHE A 562 -22.96 -12.45 -18.75
N TRP A 563 -23.28 -12.51 -17.47
CA TRP A 563 -22.40 -12.10 -16.37
C TRP A 563 -21.81 -13.34 -15.69
N PHE A 564 -20.50 -13.36 -15.50
CA PHE A 564 -19.76 -14.51 -14.98
C PHE A 564 -18.53 -14.08 -14.19
N ARG A 565 -18.14 -14.87 -13.18
CA ARG A 565 -16.94 -14.58 -12.38
C ARG A 565 -16.27 -15.88 -11.92
N GLY A 566 -14.95 -15.93 -12.03
CA GLY A 566 -14.13 -16.95 -11.37
C GLY A 566 -13.84 -16.50 -9.94
N ILE A 567 -14.07 -17.39 -8.98
CA ILE A 567 -13.78 -17.17 -7.57
C ILE A 567 -12.53 -17.99 -7.22
N SER A 568 -11.63 -17.38 -6.47
CA SER A 568 -10.37 -17.96 -5.98
C SER A 568 -10.13 -17.36 -4.60
N LEU A 569 -10.02 -18.22 -3.60
CA LEU A 569 -9.72 -17.87 -2.21
C LEU A 569 -8.20 -17.87 -1.95
N LEU A 570 -7.40 -18.37 -2.90
CA LEU A 570 -5.93 -18.26 -2.88
C LEU A 570 -5.43 -16.81 -2.89
N PRO A 571 -4.37 -16.48 -2.11
CA PRO A 571 -3.73 -15.17 -2.13
C PRO A 571 -3.06 -14.85 -3.47
N GLY A 572 -2.84 -13.56 -3.74
CA GLY A 572 -2.03 -13.07 -4.87
C GLY A 572 -2.69 -13.17 -6.26
N ARG A 573 -3.77 -13.96 -6.42
CA ARG A 573 -4.45 -14.18 -7.70
C ARG A 573 -5.39 -13.04 -8.15
N ALA A 574 -4.97 -11.79 -7.94
CA ALA A 574 -5.62 -10.62 -8.53
C ALA A 574 -5.38 -10.61 -10.06
N GLY A 575 -6.46 -10.47 -10.84
CA GLY A 575 -6.40 -10.53 -12.31
C GLY A 575 -6.81 -11.89 -12.89
N MET A 576 -8.04 -12.32 -12.59
CA MET A 576 -8.71 -13.35 -13.38
C MET A 576 -8.81 -12.91 -14.84
N GLN A 577 -8.50 -13.81 -15.77
CA GLN A 577 -8.73 -13.60 -17.19
C GLN A 577 -9.77 -14.59 -17.70
N TYR A 578 -10.70 -14.09 -18.50
CA TYR A 578 -11.79 -14.84 -19.11
C TYR A 578 -11.62 -14.91 -20.61
N GLN A 579 -12.06 -16.01 -21.20
CA GLN A 579 -12.39 -16.11 -22.61
C GLN A 579 -13.79 -16.69 -22.74
N TYR A 580 -14.55 -16.18 -23.70
CA TYR A 580 -15.90 -16.61 -23.98
C TYR A 580 -16.12 -16.74 -25.49
N ARG A 581 -17.17 -17.48 -25.86
CA ARG A 581 -17.70 -17.55 -27.22
C ARG A 581 -19.17 -17.95 -27.19
N LEU A 582 -19.87 -17.77 -28.30
CA LEU A 582 -21.27 -18.13 -28.46
C LEU A 582 -21.42 -18.96 -29.73
N ARG A 583 -21.39 -20.29 -29.60
CA ARG A 583 -21.54 -21.17 -30.77
C ARG A 583 -22.88 -20.91 -31.46
N GLY A 584 -22.88 -20.93 -32.79
CA GLY A 584 -23.99 -20.46 -33.62
C GLY A 584 -23.96 -18.94 -33.92
N TYR A 585 -23.06 -18.17 -33.29
CA TYR A 585 -22.77 -16.76 -33.61
C TYR A 585 -21.28 -16.52 -33.86
N GLN A 586 -20.41 -17.01 -32.96
CA GLN A 586 -18.96 -16.93 -33.05
C GLN A 586 -18.33 -18.22 -32.49
N GLU A 587 -17.59 -18.96 -33.33
CA GLU A 587 -16.93 -20.22 -32.94
C GLU A 587 -15.54 -20.02 -32.32
N GLU A 588 -14.86 -18.91 -32.62
CA GLU A 588 -13.56 -18.58 -32.03
C GLU A 588 -13.68 -18.02 -30.61
N TRP A 589 -12.66 -18.26 -29.77
CA TRP A 589 -12.58 -17.69 -28.43
C TRP A 589 -12.26 -16.19 -28.49
N SER A 590 -12.91 -15.39 -27.65
CA SER A 590 -12.58 -13.96 -27.47
C SER A 590 -11.13 -13.75 -27.00
N ARG A 591 -10.62 -12.52 -27.13
CA ARG A 591 -9.33 -12.14 -26.53
C ARG A 591 -9.44 -12.22 -24.99
N PRO A 592 -8.39 -12.64 -24.26
CA PRO A 592 -8.43 -12.70 -22.80
C PRO A 592 -8.78 -11.35 -22.17
N ALA A 593 -9.89 -11.29 -21.44
CA ALA A 593 -10.41 -10.08 -20.81
C ALA A 593 -10.47 -10.23 -19.28
N ALA A 594 -10.24 -9.16 -18.53
CA ALA A 594 -10.41 -9.15 -17.07
C ALA A 594 -11.88 -8.96 -16.63
N VAL A 595 -12.74 -8.48 -17.55
CA VAL A 595 -14.15 -8.20 -17.29
C VAL A 595 -14.98 -9.49 -17.35
N GLY A 596 -15.82 -9.69 -16.34
CA GLY A 596 -16.72 -10.83 -16.19
C GLY A 596 -18.03 -10.72 -16.97
N GLU A 597 -17.99 -10.20 -18.20
CA GLU A 597 -19.19 -9.90 -19.00
C GLU A 597 -18.98 -10.24 -20.48
N ALA A 598 -20.03 -10.78 -21.13
CA ALA A 598 -20.12 -10.94 -22.57
C ALA A 598 -21.49 -10.43 -23.05
N GLN A 599 -21.51 -9.58 -24.08
CA GLN A 599 -22.73 -8.98 -24.63
C GLN A 599 -22.93 -9.38 -26.09
N PHE A 600 -24.15 -9.77 -26.45
CA PHE A 600 -24.55 -10.15 -27.80
C PHE A 600 -25.77 -9.30 -28.22
N PRO A 601 -25.55 -8.19 -28.98
CA PRO A 601 -26.58 -7.16 -29.15
C PRO A 601 -27.69 -7.50 -30.15
N ARG A 602 -27.43 -8.41 -31.11
CA ARG A 602 -28.40 -8.87 -32.11
C ARG A 602 -28.19 -10.34 -32.39
N LEU A 603 -29.10 -11.19 -31.91
CA LEU A 603 -29.17 -12.61 -32.23
C LEU A 603 -30.44 -12.89 -33.04
N ASP A 604 -30.28 -13.67 -34.11
CA ASP A 604 -31.36 -14.10 -35.01
C ASP A 604 -31.93 -15.47 -34.58
N ALA A 605 -32.90 -16.00 -35.32
CA ALA A 605 -33.46 -17.32 -35.04
C ALA A 605 -32.42 -18.45 -35.23
N GLY A 606 -32.22 -19.28 -34.21
CA GLY A 606 -31.17 -20.30 -34.20
C GLY A 606 -31.02 -21.00 -32.85
N GLN A 607 -30.09 -21.97 -32.78
CA GLN A 607 -29.65 -22.59 -31.54
C GLN A 607 -28.28 -22.02 -31.16
N TYR A 608 -28.13 -21.66 -29.88
CA TYR A 608 -26.93 -21.01 -29.37
C TYR A 608 -26.39 -21.72 -28.14
N VAL A 609 -25.06 -21.85 -28.05
CA VAL A 609 -24.37 -22.36 -26.84
C VAL A 609 -23.30 -21.37 -26.43
N PHE A 610 -23.55 -20.64 -25.34
CA PHE A 610 -22.57 -19.81 -24.68
C PHE A 610 -21.54 -20.70 -23.97
N GLU A 611 -20.25 -20.45 -24.19
CA GLU A 611 -19.16 -21.10 -23.47
C GLU A 611 -18.25 -20.04 -22.85
N VAL A 612 -17.86 -20.21 -21.58
CA VAL A 612 -16.90 -19.34 -20.90
C VAL A 612 -15.88 -20.16 -20.10
N ARG A 613 -14.62 -19.75 -20.14
CA ARG A 613 -13.50 -20.32 -19.37
C ARG A 613 -12.69 -19.23 -18.71
N ALA A 614 -12.02 -19.55 -17.61
CA ALA A 614 -11.20 -18.62 -16.86
C ALA A 614 -9.79 -19.18 -16.59
N ARG A 615 -8.86 -18.29 -16.28
CA ARG A 615 -7.53 -18.60 -15.75
C ARG A 615 -7.11 -17.56 -14.73
N SER A 616 -6.20 -17.94 -13.84
CA SER A 616 -5.52 -17.01 -12.94
C SER A 616 -4.30 -16.39 -13.62
N GLY A 617 -4.28 -15.06 -13.77
CA GLY A 617 -3.14 -14.32 -14.31
C GLY A 617 -2.79 -14.64 -15.78
N LYS A 618 -1.63 -14.17 -16.23
CA LYS A 618 -1.20 -14.24 -17.64
C LYS A 618 -0.75 -15.63 -18.11
N TYR A 619 -0.17 -16.42 -17.22
CA TYR A 619 0.44 -17.73 -17.54
C TYR A 619 -0.32 -18.93 -16.94
N GLY A 620 -1.46 -18.69 -16.26
CA GLY A 620 -2.31 -19.77 -15.76
C GLY A 620 -2.92 -20.61 -16.88
N THR A 621 -3.17 -21.88 -16.56
CA THR A 621 -3.94 -22.82 -17.39
C THR A 621 -5.39 -22.35 -17.53
N TRP A 622 -6.03 -22.64 -18.67
CA TRP A 622 -7.45 -22.36 -18.89
C TRP A 622 -8.32 -23.46 -18.32
N SER A 623 -9.42 -23.09 -17.65
CA SER A 623 -10.40 -24.06 -17.15
C SER A 623 -11.24 -24.68 -18.25
N ALA A 624 -11.83 -25.85 -17.94
CA ALA A 624 -12.85 -26.46 -18.80
C ALA A 624 -14.04 -25.49 -18.96
N PRO A 625 -14.57 -25.33 -20.18
CA PRO A 625 -15.59 -24.33 -20.46
C PRO A 625 -16.90 -24.64 -19.74
N VAL A 626 -17.45 -23.64 -19.08
CA VAL A 626 -18.80 -23.66 -18.50
C VAL A 626 -19.78 -23.21 -19.58
N THR A 627 -20.81 -24.02 -19.82
CA THR A 627 -21.71 -23.87 -20.96
C THR A 627 -23.13 -23.49 -20.55
N SER A 628 -23.82 -22.74 -21.39
CA SER A 628 -25.28 -22.61 -21.34
C SER A 628 -25.89 -22.57 -22.74
N GLY A 629 -26.97 -23.34 -22.95
CA GLY A 629 -27.67 -23.44 -24.23
C GLY A 629 -29.05 -22.77 -24.20
N PHE A 630 -29.42 -22.13 -25.31
CA PHE A 630 -30.75 -21.57 -25.55
C PHE A 630 -31.09 -21.60 -27.05
N ARG A 631 -32.36 -21.38 -27.40
CA ARG A 631 -32.78 -21.17 -28.80
C ARG A 631 -33.62 -19.91 -28.94
N ILE A 632 -33.57 -19.32 -30.12
CA ILE A 632 -34.47 -18.24 -30.56
C ILE A 632 -35.40 -18.85 -31.61
N ALA A 633 -36.71 -18.76 -31.36
CA ALA A 633 -37.72 -19.41 -32.20
C ALA A 633 -37.67 -18.88 -33.65
N THR A 634 -37.93 -19.76 -34.62
CA THR A 634 -38.06 -19.35 -36.02
C THR A 634 -39.35 -18.55 -36.22
N PRO A 635 -39.34 -17.38 -36.87
CA PRO A 635 -40.56 -16.62 -37.10
C PRO A 635 -41.59 -17.42 -37.88
N PHE A 636 -42.86 -17.33 -37.49
CA PHE A 636 -43.93 -18.15 -38.08
C PHE A 636 -44.02 -17.98 -39.61
N TRP A 637 -43.71 -16.78 -40.13
CA TRP A 637 -43.69 -16.51 -41.57
C TRP A 637 -42.54 -17.18 -42.35
N ARG A 638 -41.52 -17.72 -41.66
CA ARG A 638 -40.43 -18.53 -42.24
C ARG A 638 -40.69 -20.03 -42.12
N THR A 639 -41.87 -20.45 -41.65
CA THR A 639 -42.27 -21.86 -41.59
C THR A 639 -42.89 -22.34 -42.90
N TRP A 640 -42.73 -23.63 -43.21
CA TRP A 640 -43.23 -24.23 -44.45
C TRP A 640 -44.76 -24.17 -44.58
N TRP A 641 -45.50 -24.29 -43.46
CA TRP A 641 -46.96 -24.24 -43.47
C TRP A 641 -47.46 -22.83 -43.79
N PHE A 642 -46.77 -21.79 -43.32
CA PHE A 642 -47.11 -20.40 -43.66
C PHE A 642 -46.85 -20.12 -45.13
N ALA A 643 -45.75 -20.64 -45.70
CA ALA A 643 -45.49 -20.55 -47.14
C ALA A 643 -46.61 -21.21 -47.98
N ALA A 644 -47.11 -22.38 -47.55
CA ALA A 644 -48.26 -23.03 -48.19
C ALA A 644 -49.56 -22.20 -48.08
N LEU A 645 -49.81 -21.62 -46.89
CA LEU A 645 -50.97 -20.75 -46.65
C LEU A 645 -50.90 -19.44 -47.45
N ALA A 646 -49.72 -18.84 -47.57
CA ALA A 646 -49.47 -17.66 -48.39
C ALA A 646 -49.62 -17.96 -49.89
N ALA A 647 -49.18 -19.13 -50.36
CA ALA A 647 -49.41 -19.58 -51.74
C ALA A 647 -50.90 -19.81 -52.04
N ALA A 648 -51.64 -20.44 -51.12
CA ALA A 648 -53.09 -20.60 -51.23
C ALA A 648 -53.84 -19.26 -51.21
N ALA A 649 -53.42 -18.32 -50.35
CA ALA A 649 -53.93 -16.96 -50.30
C ALA A 649 -53.62 -16.19 -51.59
N ALA A 650 -52.41 -16.32 -52.15
CA ALA A 650 -52.03 -15.71 -53.43
C ALA A 650 -52.82 -16.26 -54.62
N LEU A 651 -53.10 -17.56 -54.66
CA LEU A 651 -53.99 -18.17 -55.67
C LEU A 651 -55.42 -17.66 -55.52
N SER A 652 -55.91 -17.54 -54.29
CA SER A 652 -57.24 -16.99 -53.97
C SER A 652 -57.35 -15.51 -54.35
N LEU A 653 -56.31 -14.71 -54.08
CA LEU A 653 -56.19 -13.31 -54.48
C LEU A 653 -56.04 -13.16 -55.99
N ALA A 654 -55.33 -14.04 -56.69
CA ALA A 654 -55.26 -14.03 -58.15
C ALA A 654 -56.63 -14.30 -58.78
N TYR A 655 -57.41 -15.23 -58.21
CA TYR A 655 -58.79 -15.53 -58.62
C TYR A 655 -59.76 -14.38 -58.30
N ALA A 656 -59.65 -13.75 -57.13
CA ALA A 656 -60.44 -12.57 -56.78
C ALA A 656 -60.04 -11.34 -57.63
N PHE A 657 -58.76 -11.17 -57.93
CA PHE A 657 -58.21 -10.06 -58.71
C PHE A 657 -58.58 -10.16 -60.18
N THR A 658 -58.55 -11.34 -60.82
CA THR A 658 -59.06 -11.49 -62.19
C THR A 658 -60.55 -11.15 -62.28
N ARG A 659 -61.33 -11.49 -61.24
CA ARG A 659 -62.77 -11.19 -61.15
C ARG A 659 -63.09 -9.73 -60.78
N ALA A 660 -62.22 -9.04 -60.04
CA ALA A 660 -62.39 -7.63 -59.67
C ALA A 660 -61.83 -6.67 -60.74
N ARG A 661 -60.71 -7.02 -61.38
CA ARG A 661 -60.02 -6.22 -62.41
C ARG A 661 -60.90 -5.95 -63.63
N THR A 662 -61.79 -6.88 -63.98
CA THR A 662 -62.80 -6.68 -65.04
C THR A 662 -63.87 -5.63 -64.67
N ALA A 663 -64.07 -5.33 -63.38
CA ALA A 663 -65.08 -4.37 -62.90
C ALA A 663 -64.48 -2.97 -62.60
N THR A 664 -63.30 -2.88 -61.98
CA THR A 664 -62.73 -1.59 -61.51
C THR A 664 -61.87 -0.84 -62.53
N LEU A 665 -61.37 -1.51 -63.58
CA LEU A 665 -60.53 -0.88 -64.63
C LEU A 665 -61.18 0.32 -65.34
N ARG A 666 -62.51 0.47 -65.28
CA ARG A 666 -63.25 1.56 -65.93
C ARG A 666 -63.39 2.85 -65.11
N ARG A 667 -63.12 2.88 -63.80
CA ARG A 667 -63.52 4.02 -62.93
C ARG A 667 -62.43 4.73 -62.14
N GLN A 668 -61.28 4.11 -61.84
CA GLN A 668 -60.30 4.69 -60.90
C GLN A 668 -58.98 5.17 -61.53
N LYS A 669 -58.78 4.99 -62.84
CA LYS A 669 -57.52 5.35 -63.53
C LYS A 669 -57.27 6.87 -63.63
N LEU A 670 -58.29 7.72 -63.44
CA LEU A 670 -58.25 9.11 -63.89
C LEU A 670 -58.14 10.19 -62.80
N GLN A 671 -58.17 9.82 -61.50
CA GLN A 671 -58.22 10.81 -60.40
C GLN A 671 -57.21 10.59 -59.26
N LEU A 672 -56.44 9.49 -59.24
CA LEU A 672 -55.58 9.15 -58.10
C LEU A 672 -54.06 9.29 -58.35
N GLU A 673 -53.62 9.39 -59.61
CA GLU A 673 -52.19 9.37 -59.94
C GLU A 673 -51.45 10.70 -59.67
N THR A 674 -52.15 11.83 -59.68
CA THR A 674 -51.55 13.17 -59.51
C THR A 674 -51.29 13.50 -58.03
N THR A 675 -52.33 13.45 -57.19
CA THR A 675 -52.28 13.95 -55.80
C THR A 675 -51.41 13.12 -54.86
N VAL A 676 -51.22 11.83 -55.13
CA VAL A 676 -50.44 10.93 -54.26
C VAL A 676 -48.93 11.10 -54.45
N ARG A 677 -48.46 11.52 -55.63
CA ARG A 677 -47.04 11.62 -55.93
C ARG A 677 -46.34 12.77 -55.22
N GLU A 678 -46.99 13.93 -55.11
CA GLU A 678 -46.37 15.14 -54.54
C GLU A 678 -46.12 15.02 -53.03
N ARG A 679 -47.12 14.56 -52.25
CA ARG A 679 -46.98 14.42 -50.79
C ARG A 679 -46.13 13.23 -50.31
N THR A 680 -45.91 12.20 -51.13
CA THR A 680 -45.15 11.00 -50.69
C THR A 680 -43.64 11.14 -50.82
N THR A 681 -43.14 12.12 -51.57
CA THR A 681 -41.70 12.46 -51.65
C THR A 681 -41.26 13.37 -50.51
N GLU A 682 -42.05 14.39 -50.19
CA GLU A 682 -41.73 15.41 -49.17
C GLU A 682 -41.60 14.80 -47.76
N LEU A 683 -42.58 13.97 -47.36
CA LEU A 683 -42.58 13.26 -46.07
C LEU A 683 -41.43 12.25 -45.89
N ARG A 684 -40.90 11.69 -46.98
CA ARG A 684 -39.78 10.74 -46.91
C ARG A 684 -38.44 11.44 -46.71
N GLN A 685 -38.25 12.63 -47.28
CA GLN A 685 -37.02 13.41 -47.12
C GLN A 685 -36.89 13.96 -45.70
N GLN A 686 -37.96 14.51 -45.11
CA GLN A 686 -37.93 14.95 -43.70
C GLN A 686 -37.60 13.81 -42.74
N LYS A 687 -38.25 12.64 -42.87
CA LYS A 687 -38.05 11.53 -41.94
C LYS A 687 -36.61 11.00 -41.95
N ALA A 688 -36.00 10.83 -43.13
CA ALA A 688 -34.63 10.37 -43.25
C ALA A 688 -33.61 11.35 -42.64
N ALA A 689 -33.83 12.66 -42.80
CA ALA A 689 -32.98 13.68 -42.19
C ALA A 689 -33.01 13.63 -40.66
N THR A 690 -34.19 13.47 -40.04
CA THR A 690 -34.32 13.41 -38.58
C THR A 690 -33.70 12.14 -37.98
N GLU A 691 -33.84 10.99 -38.65
CA GLU A 691 -33.25 9.72 -38.18
C GLU A 691 -31.72 9.76 -38.23
N GLN A 692 -31.13 10.43 -39.22
CA GLN A 692 -29.67 10.59 -39.34
C GLN A 692 -29.11 11.57 -38.31
N ILE A 693 -29.75 12.72 -38.10
CA ILE A 693 -29.38 13.69 -37.04
C ILE A 693 -29.39 13.05 -35.64
N ASN A 694 -30.38 12.20 -35.35
CA ASN A 694 -30.45 11.49 -34.07
C ASN A 694 -29.35 10.44 -33.89
N ALA A 695 -28.94 9.75 -34.95
CA ALA A 695 -27.82 8.80 -34.90
C ALA A 695 -26.49 9.52 -34.63
N ASP A 696 -26.25 10.63 -35.32
CA ASP A 696 -25.04 11.44 -35.16
C ASP A 696 -24.98 12.09 -33.75
N LEU A 697 -26.12 12.52 -33.20
CA LEU A 697 -26.23 13.04 -31.83
C LEU A 697 -25.85 12.02 -30.75
N VAL A 698 -26.25 10.76 -30.89
CA VAL A 698 -25.91 9.70 -29.91
C VAL A 698 -24.40 9.41 -29.94
N VAL A 699 -23.81 9.28 -31.13
CA VAL A 699 -22.37 9.05 -31.27
C VAL A 699 -21.56 10.24 -30.74
N ALA A 700 -22.00 11.48 -31.01
CA ALA A 700 -21.37 12.68 -30.47
C ALA A 700 -21.46 12.76 -28.94
N ARG A 701 -22.61 12.38 -28.35
CA ARG A 701 -22.80 12.35 -26.89
C ARG A 701 -21.87 11.34 -26.22
N ASP A 702 -21.82 10.10 -26.72
CA ASP A 702 -21.02 9.03 -26.10
C ASP A 702 -19.52 9.35 -26.20
N ALA A 703 -19.07 9.93 -27.32
CA ALA A 703 -17.72 10.46 -27.47
C ALA A 703 -17.44 11.61 -26.48
N ALA A 704 -18.39 12.52 -26.26
CA ALA A 704 -18.26 13.63 -25.31
C ALA A 704 -18.23 13.16 -23.84
N GLU A 705 -19.00 12.14 -23.47
CA GLU A 705 -18.97 11.54 -22.12
C GLU A 705 -17.65 10.79 -21.86
N ALA A 706 -17.16 10.01 -22.84
CA ALA A 706 -15.87 9.34 -22.75
C ALA A 706 -14.71 10.36 -22.61
N SER A 707 -14.74 11.42 -23.42
CA SER A 707 -13.78 12.53 -23.36
C SER A 707 -13.80 13.25 -22.01
N ARG A 708 -14.99 13.52 -21.44
CA ARG A 708 -15.13 14.13 -20.09
C ARG A 708 -14.49 13.27 -19.01
N ARG A 709 -14.73 11.96 -19.01
CA ARG A 709 -14.14 11.03 -18.01
C ARG A 709 -12.62 10.92 -18.16
N ALA A 710 -12.11 10.86 -19.39
CA ALA A 710 -10.68 10.86 -19.65
C ALA A 710 -10.00 12.17 -19.19
N LYS A 711 -10.62 13.33 -19.50
CA LYS A 711 -10.16 14.66 -19.06
C LYS A 711 -10.11 14.76 -17.53
N ALA A 712 -11.16 14.31 -16.83
CA ALA A 712 -11.20 14.32 -15.37
C ALA A 712 -10.12 13.44 -14.72
N GLN A 713 -9.90 12.22 -15.24
CA GLN A 713 -8.84 11.33 -14.72
C GLN A 713 -7.44 11.87 -15.02
N PHE A 714 -7.22 12.46 -16.20
CA PHE A 714 -5.96 13.10 -16.58
C PHE A 714 -5.63 14.28 -15.66
N LEU A 715 -6.60 15.16 -15.40
CA LEU A 715 -6.42 16.29 -14.48
C LEU A 715 -6.15 15.84 -13.03
N ALA A 716 -6.84 14.79 -12.57
CA ALA A 716 -6.60 14.21 -11.24
C ALA A 716 -5.16 13.70 -11.08
N ASN A 717 -4.67 12.90 -12.04
CA ASN A 717 -3.29 12.39 -12.02
C ASN A 717 -2.26 13.53 -12.13
N MET A 718 -2.45 14.44 -13.09
CA MET A 718 -1.53 15.56 -13.32
C MET A 718 -1.44 16.52 -12.14
N SER A 719 -2.54 16.74 -11.39
CA SER A 719 -2.47 17.55 -10.17
C SER A 719 -1.54 16.94 -9.12
N HIS A 720 -1.48 15.62 -8.98
CA HIS A 720 -0.55 14.98 -8.04
C HIS A 720 0.89 15.07 -8.53
N GLU A 721 1.13 14.89 -9.84
CA GLU A 721 2.47 15.01 -10.43
C GLU A 721 3.02 16.44 -10.43
N ILE A 722 2.17 17.48 -10.49
CA ILE A 722 2.60 18.89 -10.42
C ILE A 722 2.67 19.39 -8.98
N ARG A 723 1.81 18.93 -8.06
CA ARG A 723 1.83 19.36 -6.64
C ARG A 723 3.14 18.99 -5.95
N THR A 724 3.68 17.80 -6.22
CA THR A 724 4.92 17.30 -5.61
C THR A 724 6.15 18.21 -5.86
N PRO A 725 6.52 18.56 -7.12
CA PRO A 725 7.61 19.51 -7.38
C PRO A 725 7.28 20.94 -6.93
N MET A 726 6.00 21.36 -6.89
CA MET A 726 5.67 22.71 -6.42
C MET A 726 5.83 22.88 -4.91
N ASN A 727 5.41 21.89 -4.12
CA ASN A 727 5.66 21.89 -2.67
C ASN A 727 7.17 21.91 -2.36
N ALA A 728 7.98 21.22 -3.18
CA ALA A 728 9.44 21.25 -3.10
C ALA A 728 10.02 22.66 -3.34
N VAL A 729 9.56 23.37 -4.38
CA VAL A 729 10.00 24.76 -4.67
C VAL A 729 9.61 25.72 -3.54
N ILE A 730 8.43 25.55 -2.95
CA ILE A 730 7.97 26.37 -1.82
C ILE A 730 8.80 26.09 -0.55
N GLY A 731 9.12 24.83 -0.28
CA GLY A 731 10.03 24.44 0.81
C GLY A 731 11.43 25.04 0.65
N LEU A 732 12.03 24.90 -0.54
CA LEU A 732 13.36 25.45 -0.84
C LEU A 732 13.41 26.98 -0.75
N THR A 733 12.40 27.68 -1.28
CA THR A 733 12.36 29.15 -1.21
C THR A 733 12.19 29.64 0.24
N HIS A 734 11.38 28.96 1.05
CA HIS A 734 11.24 29.27 2.48
C HIS A 734 12.55 29.03 3.26
N LEU A 735 13.29 27.96 2.94
CA LEU A 735 14.60 27.69 3.53
C LEU A 735 15.67 28.71 3.13
N LEU A 736 15.69 29.13 1.86
CA LEU A 736 16.63 30.14 1.36
C LEU A 736 16.38 31.53 1.96
N ARG A 737 15.12 31.91 2.22
CA ARG A 737 14.78 33.15 2.94
C ARG A 737 15.35 33.21 4.35
N ASN A 738 15.62 32.06 4.98
CA ASN A 738 16.23 31.96 6.31
C ASN A 738 17.77 31.86 6.26
N THR A 739 18.39 32.17 5.12
CA THR A 739 19.84 32.32 4.94
C THR A 739 20.17 33.77 4.57
N PRO A 740 21.42 34.25 4.76
CA PRO A 740 21.78 35.61 4.36
C PRO A 740 21.72 35.78 2.84
N ILE A 741 20.63 36.39 2.38
CA ILE A 741 20.33 36.71 0.98
C ILE A 741 20.45 38.21 0.74
N ASN A 742 20.83 38.61 -0.47
CA ASN A 742 20.84 40.02 -0.86
C ASN A 742 19.42 40.51 -1.26
N PRO A 743 19.15 41.82 -1.39
CA PRO A 743 17.81 42.34 -1.68
C PRO A 743 17.21 41.82 -2.99
N GLU A 744 18.02 41.71 -4.05
CA GLU A 744 17.62 41.23 -5.37
C GLU A 744 17.23 39.73 -5.32
N GLN A 745 17.99 38.92 -4.57
CA GLN A 745 17.65 37.53 -4.27
C GLN A 745 16.38 37.42 -3.42
N GLY A 746 16.13 38.36 -2.51
CA GLY A 746 14.87 38.47 -1.77
C GLY A 746 13.67 38.65 -2.71
N GLU A 747 13.73 39.61 -3.62
CA GLU A 747 12.69 39.84 -4.63
C GLU A 747 12.48 38.62 -5.53
N PHE A 748 13.55 37.95 -5.98
CA PHE A 748 13.43 36.72 -6.76
C PHE A 748 12.80 35.56 -5.97
N LEU A 749 13.16 35.39 -4.69
CA LEU A 749 12.58 34.35 -3.84
C LEU A 749 11.10 34.62 -3.55
N GLU A 750 10.71 35.87 -3.31
CA GLU A 750 9.30 36.25 -3.16
C GLU A 750 8.52 36.07 -4.47
N ALA A 751 9.10 36.41 -5.62
CA ALA A 751 8.48 36.18 -6.93
C ALA A 751 8.27 34.68 -7.21
N ILE A 752 9.26 33.84 -6.93
CA ILE A 752 9.16 32.37 -7.08
C ILE A 752 8.13 31.80 -6.11
N GLN A 753 8.13 32.21 -4.83
CA GLN A 753 7.18 31.75 -3.82
C GLN A 753 5.74 32.15 -4.16
N SER A 754 5.54 33.40 -4.61
CA SER A 754 4.25 33.92 -5.08
C SER A 754 3.76 33.17 -6.33
N SER A 755 4.61 32.98 -7.34
CA SER A 755 4.28 32.21 -8.55
C SER A 755 3.92 30.75 -8.22
N SER A 756 4.62 30.15 -7.26
CA SER A 756 4.40 28.77 -6.84
C SER A 756 3.07 28.58 -6.11
N ASN A 757 2.74 29.48 -5.18
CA ASN A 757 1.46 29.50 -4.49
C ASN A 757 0.30 29.73 -5.47
N ASN A 758 0.44 30.68 -6.39
CA ASN A 758 -0.56 30.94 -7.43
C ASN A 758 -0.81 29.70 -8.31
N LEU A 759 0.24 28.97 -8.70
CA LEU A 759 0.08 27.76 -9.51
C LEU A 759 -0.66 26.65 -8.74
N LEU A 760 -0.40 26.47 -7.44
CA LEU A 760 -1.14 25.51 -6.60
C LEU A 760 -2.63 25.86 -6.48
N VAL A 761 -2.98 27.15 -6.32
CA VAL A 761 -4.38 27.61 -6.33
C VAL A 761 -5.05 27.25 -7.65
N ILE A 762 -4.40 27.57 -8.79
CA ILE A 762 -4.92 27.28 -10.14
C ILE A 762 -5.18 25.78 -10.34
N ILE A 763 -4.28 24.92 -9.87
CA ILE A 763 -4.42 23.45 -9.99
C ILE A 763 -5.58 22.95 -9.13
N ASN A 764 -5.72 23.44 -7.90
CA ASN A 764 -6.82 23.07 -7.02
C ASN A 764 -8.18 23.56 -7.57
N ASP A 765 -8.25 24.77 -8.13
CA ASP A 765 -9.44 25.32 -8.79
C ASP A 765 -9.89 24.47 -9.99
N ILE A 766 -8.95 24.03 -10.83
CA ILE A 766 -9.21 23.13 -11.98
C ILE A 766 -9.72 21.76 -11.50
N LEU A 767 -9.17 21.23 -10.40
CA LEU A 767 -9.64 19.97 -9.80
C LEU A 767 -11.05 20.10 -9.21
N ASP A 768 -11.33 21.15 -8.45
CA ASP A 768 -12.63 21.34 -7.81
C ASP A 768 -13.72 21.57 -8.87
N SER A 769 -13.43 22.34 -9.93
CA SER A 769 -14.27 22.44 -11.14
C SER A 769 -14.55 21.05 -11.76
N SER A 770 -13.52 20.22 -11.97
CA SER A 770 -13.70 18.89 -12.57
C SER A 770 -14.48 17.90 -11.67
N LYS A 771 -14.29 17.95 -10.35
CA LYS A 771 -15.08 17.15 -9.38
C LYS A 771 -16.54 17.57 -9.34
N MET A 772 -16.80 18.85 -9.55
CA MET A 772 -18.12 19.48 -9.55
C MET A 772 -18.90 19.18 -10.84
N GLU A 773 -18.28 19.27 -12.02
CA GLU A 773 -18.86 18.77 -13.29
C GLU A 773 -19.28 17.30 -13.21
N ALA A 774 -18.56 16.50 -12.41
CA ALA A 774 -18.83 15.09 -12.17
C ALA A 774 -19.86 14.81 -11.06
N GLY A 775 -20.38 15.83 -10.38
CA GLY A 775 -21.34 15.68 -9.28
C GLY A 775 -20.78 15.02 -8.02
N LYS A 776 -19.45 15.06 -7.80
CA LYS A 776 -18.75 14.34 -6.72
C LYS A 776 -18.33 15.23 -5.54
N LEU A 777 -18.63 16.53 -5.56
CA LEU A 777 -18.29 17.44 -4.47
C LEU A 777 -19.43 17.43 -3.42
N THR A 778 -19.12 17.02 -2.20
CA THR A 778 -20.03 17.05 -1.04
C THR A 778 -19.53 18.05 -0.01
N LEU A 779 -20.44 18.78 0.64
CA LEU A 779 -20.10 19.71 1.73
C LEU A 779 -19.98 18.96 3.07
N GLU A 780 -19.02 19.37 3.89
CA GLU A 780 -18.97 18.97 5.29
C GLU A 780 -19.97 19.79 6.13
N GLN A 781 -20.49 19.21 7.21
CA GLN A 781 -21.43 19.86 8.13
C GLN A 781 -20.83 19.89 9.53
N ALA A 782 -20.01 20.91 9.80
CA ALA A 782 -19.28 21.07 11.05
C ALA A 782 -19.65 22.40 11.77
N PRO A 783 -19.57 22.47 13.11
CA PRO A 783 -19.73 23.73 13.84
C PRO A 783 -18.64 24.75 13.47
N LEU A 784 -19.06 25.91 12.95
CA LEU A 784 -18.22 26.99 12.44
C LEU A 784 -18.55 28.31 13.16
N ARG A 785 -17.54 28.98 13.70
CA ARG A 785 -17.67 30.35 14.22
C ARG A 785 -17.50 31.41 13.13
N LEU A 786 -18.58 32.13 12.82
CA LEU A 786 -18.61 33.10 11.73
C LEU A 786 -17.71 34.34 11.96
N PRO A 787 -17.62 34.94 13.17
CA PRO A 787 -16.73 36.08 13.38
C PRO A 787 -15.25 35.73 13.16
N GLU A 788 -14.83 34.56 13.65
CA GLU A 788 -13.45 34.08 13.51
C GLU A 788 -13.08 33.80 12.04
N LEU A 789 -14.01 33.32 11.22
CA LEU A 789 -13.83 33.19 9.78
C LEU A 789 -13.71 34.56 9.08
N MET A 790 -14.57 35.51 9.42
CA MET A 790 -14.53 36.87 8.86
C MET A 790 -13.20 37.57 9.17
N GLU A 791 -12.70 37.46 10.40
CA GLU A 791 -11.38 37.99 10.75
C GLU A 791 -10.23 37.27 10.07
N ARG A 792 -10.31 35.95 9.90
CA ARG A 792 -9.30 35.14 9.21
C ARG A 792 -9.11 35.63 7.77
N VAL A 793 -10.21 35.86 7.05
CA VAL A 793 -10.19 36.45 5.71
C VAL A 793 -9.63 37.88 5.72
N ALA A 794 -10.05 38.72 6.68
CA ALA A 794 -9.53 40.09 6.80
C ALA A 794 -8.01 40.13 7.08
N ARG A 795 -7.48 39.21 7.90
CA ARG A 795 -6.04 39.09 8.17
C ARG A 795 -5.26 38.68 6.92
N MET A 796 -5.75 37.71 6.14
CA MET A 796 -5.06 37.24 4.93
C MET A 796 -4.84 38.35 3.88
N PHE A 797 -5.75 39.30 3.76
CA PHE A 797 -5.66 40.38 2.77
C PHE A 797 -5.10 41.71 3.31
N ARG A 798 -4.92 41.85 4.63
CA ARG A 798 -4.48 43.10 5.27
C ARG A 798 -3.20 43.67 4.65
N PHE A 799 -2.15 42.86 4.54
CA PHE A 799 -0.88 43.27 3.94
C PHE A 799 -1.04 43.68 2.47
N ALA A 800 -1.84 42.93 1.69
CA ALA A 800 -2.09 43.24 0.28
C ALA A 800 -2.90 44.54 0.08
N THR A 801 -3.76 44.90 1.04
CA THR A 801 -4.41 46.21 1.06
C THR A 801 -3.49 47.33 1.53
N GLU A 802 -2.70 47.12 2.58
CA GLU A 802 -1.77 48.11 3.13
C GLU A 802 -0.67 48.47 2.12
N ALA A 803 -0.10 47.48 1.42
CA ALA A 803 0.87 47.68 0.34
C ALA A 803 0.30 48.47 -0.87
N LYS A 804 -1.02 48.50 -1.03
CA LYS A 804 -1.73 49.30 -2.05
C LYS A 804 -2.30 50.62 -1.50
N GLY A 805 -2.16 50.91 -0.20
CA GLY A 805 -2.78 52.06 0.44
C GLY A 805 -4.32 52.00 0.49
N LEU A 806 -4.89 50.80 0.50
CA LEU A 806 -6.34 50.55 0.58
C LEU A 806 -6.77 50.28 2.03
N TYR A 807 -7.97 50.74 2.41
CA TYR A 807 -8.56 50.29 3.68
C TYR A 807 -9.21 48.90 3.53
N PHE A 808 -9.24 48.14 4.62
CA PHE A 808 -10.02 46.91 4.75
C PHE A 808 -10.92 47.00 5.99
N ARG A 809 -12.24 46.84 5.82
CA ARG A 809 -13.21 46.89 6.94
C ARG A 809 -14.08 45.63 6.97
N THR A 810 -14.36 45.13 8.17
CA THR A 810 -15.34 44.07 8.41
C THR A 810 -16.54 44.64 9.17
N GLU A 811 -17.76 44.30 8.75
CA GLU A 811 -19.03 44.75 9.34
C GLU A 811 -19.93 43.52 9.58
N ILE A 812 -20.15 43.13 10.84
CA ILE A 812 -20.99 41.98 11.22
C ILE A 812 -22.21 42.50 12.00
N ALA A 813 -23.42 42.12 11.58
CA ALA A 813 -24.64 42.57 12.25
C ALA A 813 -24.87 41.83 13.59
N PRO A 814 -25.44 42.47 14.63
CA PRO A 814 -25.68 41.84 15.94
C PRO A 814 -26.63 40.64 15.93
N ALA A 815 -27.47 40.50 14.90
CA ALA A 815 -28.39 39.38 14.75
C ALA A 815 -27.74 38.08 14.22
N VAL A 816 -26.46 38.12 13.83
CA VAL A 816 -25.75 36.96 13.26
C VAL A 816 -25.44 35.93 14.35
N PRO A 817 -25.78 34.64 14.17
CA PRO A 817 -25.43 33.58 15.11
C PRO A 817 -23.91 33.47 15.31
N ALA A 818 -23.48 33.28 16.57
CA ALA A 818 -22.06 33.15 16.90
C ALA A 818 -21.41 31.91 16.25
N ALA A 819 -22.17 30.84 16.05
CA ALA A 819 -21.77 29.67 15.29
C ALA A 819 -22.93 29.08 14.46
N ILE A 820 -22.60 28.44 13.34
CA ILE A 820 -23.52 27.67 12.48
C ILE A 820 -22.96 26.28 12.15
N LEU A 821 -23.80 25.37 11.67
CA LEU A 821 -23.35 24.17 10.96
C LEU A 821 -23.08 24.52 9.48
N GLY A 822 -21.90 24.15 8.98
CA GLY A 822 -21.53 24.33 7.57
C GLY A 822 -20.07 23.94 7.27
N ASP A 823 -19.64 24.17 6.04
CA ASP A 823 -18.29 23.86 5.58
C ASP A 823 -17.37 25.08 5.67
N ALA A 824 -16.55 25.12 6.72
CA ALA A 824 -15.61 26.20 6.98
C ALA A 824 -14.60 26.42 5.85
N VAL A 825 -14.15 25.33 5.20
CA VAL A 825 -13.12 25.37 4.16
C VAL A 825 -13.71 25.94 2.87
N ARG A 826 -14.90 25.48 2.47
CA ARG A 826 -15.56 25.94 1.25
C ARG A 826 -16.10 27.35 1.38
N LEU A 827 -16.61 27.74 2.55
CA LEU A 827 -17.02 29.13 2.79
C LEU A 827 -15.81 30.08 2.78
N ASN A 828 -14.67 29.66 3.34
CA ASN A 828 -13.41 30.42 3.21
C ASN A 828 -12.97 30.56 1.75
N GLN A 829 -13.07 29.51 0.93
CA GLN A 829 -12.73 29.53 -0.51
C GLN A 829 -13.59 30.54 -1.30
N VAL A 830 -14.91 30.59 -1.04
CA VAL A 830 -15.80 31.61 -1.62
C VAL A 830 -15.35 33.02 -1.26
N LEU A 831 -15.09 33.26 0.04
CA LEU A 831 -14.71 34.59 0.55
C LEU A 831 -13.34 35.05 0.02
N VAL A 832 -12.35 34.15 -0.01
CA VAL A 832 -11.02 34.42 -0.55
C VAL A 832 -11.07 34.78 -2.05
N ASN A 833 -11.90 34.09 -2.84
CA ASN A 833 -12.03 34.37 -4.27
C ASN A 833 -12.70 35.74 -4.53
N LEU A 834 -13.73 36.10 -3.76
CA LEU A 834 -14.41 37.39 -3.91
C LEU A 834 -13.54 38.56 -3.41
N VAL A 835 -12.92 38.42 -2.22
CA VAL A 835 -12.04 39.45 -1.65
C VAL A 835 -10.75 39.61 -2.47
N GLY A 836 -10.17 38.52 -2.99
CA GLY A 836 -9.00 38.57 -3.87
C GLY A 836 -9.28 39.37 -5.15
N ASN A 837 -10.46 39.20 -5.75
CA ASN A 837 -10.90 40.03 -6.88
C ASN A 837 -11.08 41.50 -6.48
N ALA A 838 -11.71 41.79 -5.33
CA ALA A 838 -11.87 43.15 -4.83
C ALA A 838 -10.51 43.87 -4.64
N VAL A 839 -9.54 43.20 -4.00
CA VAL A 839 -8.16 43.71 -3.82
C VAL A 839 -7.44 43.87 -5.15
N LYS A 840 -7.67 42.98 -6.12
CA LYS A 840 -7.04 43.00 -7.44
C LYS A 840 -7.49 44.19 -8.28
N PHE A 841 -8.80 44.46 -8.34
CA PHE A 841 -9.40 45.49 -9.20
C PHE A 841 -9.62 46.85 -8.53
N THR A 842 -9.31 46.98 -7.24
CA THR A 842 -9.25 48.27 -6.53
C THR A 842 -7.83 48.84 -6.54
N THR A 843 -7.71 50.12 -6.91
CA THR A 843 -6.44 50.88 -6.92
C THR A 843 -6.43 52.05 -5.95
N ARG A 844 -7.60 52.55 -5.53
CA ARG A 844 -7.80 53.60 -4.52
C ARG A 844 -9.11 53.35 -3.75
N GLY A 845 -9.17 53.77 -2.49
CA GLY A 845 -10.31 53.54 -1.61
C GLY A 845 -10.12 52.31 -0.74
N GLY A 846 -10.99 51.30 -0.84
CA GLY A 846 -10.88 50.10 0.00
C GLY A 846 -11.96 49.05 -0.21
N ILE A 847 -11.90 48.02 0.63
CA ILE A 847 -12.77 46.84 0.60
C ILE A 847 -13.55 46.74 1.92
N THR A 848 -14.85 46.47 1.82
CA THR A 848 -15.72 46.22 2.98
C THR A 848 -16.34 44.82 2.89
N LEU A 849 -16.09 43.99 3.89
CA LEU A 849 -16.66 42.66 4.05
C LEU A 849 -17.84 42.71 5.04
N ARG A 850 -19.05 42.41 4.57
CA ARG A 850 -20.31 42.50 5.32
C ARG A 850 -20.90 41.12 5.61
N LEU A 851 -21.47 40.96 6.80
CA LEU A 851 -22.26 39.79 7.18
C LEU A 851 -23.54 40.23 7.93
N THR A 852 -24.69 39.83 7.40
CA THR A 852 -26.02 40.21 7.90
C THR A 852 -26.97 39.01 7.89
N VAL A 853 -28.05 39.07 8.67
CA VAL A 853 -29.15 38.09 8.62
C VAL A 853 -30.34 38.70 7.89
N VAL A 854 -30.97 37.94 7.00
CA VAL A 854 -32.14 38.36 6.24
C VAL A 854 -33.30 37.39 6.51
N PRO A 855 -34.49 37.88 6.94
CA PRO A 855 -35.65 37.03 7.15
C PRO A 855 -36.25 36.58 5.81
N THR A 856 -36.48 35.28 5.65
CA THR A 856 -37.02 34.71 4.41
C THR A 856 -38.55 34.57 4.49
N ALA A 857 -39.27 35.29 3.62
CA ALA A 857 -40.72 35.48 3.73
C ALA A 857 -41.59 34.22 3.50
N GLU A 858 -41.02 33.13 2.97
CA GLU A 858 -41.80 31.94 2.54
C GLU A 858 -41.63 30.70 3.43
N THR A 859 -40.56 30.62 4.25
CA THR A 859 -40.18 29.37 4.96
C THR A 859 -39.91 29.53 6.45
N GLY A 860 -39.82 30.75 6.98
CA GLY A 860 -39.45 31.00 8.38
C GLY A 860 -37.99 30.67 8.72
N ALA A 861 -37.17 30.28 7.74
CA ALA A 861 -35.74 30.06 7.91
C ALA A 861 -34.98 31.39 7.80
N GLU A 862 -34.05 31.63 8.71
CA GLU A 862 -33.10 32.74 8.62
C GLU A 862 -32.05 32.44 7.53
N THR A 863 -31.69 33.45 6.74
CA THR A 863 -30.59 33.34 5.76
C THR A 863 -29.46 34.30 6.12
N LEU A 864 -28.23 33.85 5.92
CA LEU A 864 -27.02 34.65 6.11
C LEU A 864 -26.62 35.28 4.79
N ARG A 865 -26.56 36.60 4.76
CA ARG A 865 -26.11 37.39 3.61
C ARG A 865 -24.71 37.92 3.83
N PHE A 866 -23.80 37.48 2.99
CA PHE A 866 -22.43 37.95 2.88
C PHE A 866 -22.31 38.96 1.74
N GLY A 867 -21.57 40.04 1.93
CA GLY A 867 -21.30 41.05 0.92
C GLY A 867 -19.82 41.42 0.86
N VAL A 868 -19.22 41.37 -0.32
CA VAL A 868 -17.86 41.88 -0.57
C VAL A 868 -17.99 43.12 -1.45
N GLN A 869 -17.84 44.30 -0.84
CA GLN A 869 -17.90 45.60 -1.52
C GLN A 869 -16.48 46.12 -1.80
N ASP A 870 -16.26 46.56 -3.04
CA ASP A 870 -15.04 47.21 -3.52
C ASP A 870 -15.33 48.64 -4.03
N THR A 871 -14.29 49.48 -4.08
CA THR A 871 -14.35 50.84 -4.67
C THR A 871 -13.51 50.94 -5.96
N GLY A 872 -13.39 49.81 -6.67
CA GLY A 872 -12.53 49.66 -7.84
C GLY A 872 -13.17 50.12 -9.15
N ILE A 873 -12.68 49.55 -10.26
CA ILE A 873 -13.09 49.95 -11.63
C ILE A 873 -14.57 49.67 -11.97
N GLY A 874 -15.27 48.84 -11.18
CA GLY A 874 -16.62 48.38 -11.50
C GLY A 874 -16.69 47.46 -12.72
N ILE A 875 -17.90 46.99 -13.05
CA ILE A 875 -18.17 46.03 -14.12
C ILE A 875 -19.25 46.62 -15.05
N PRO A 876 -18.99 46.69 -16.37
CA PRO A 876 -19.98 47.13 -17.36
C PRO A 876 -21.25 46.28 -17.37
N ALA A 877 -22.40 46.92 -17.61
CA ALA A 877 -23.72 46.27 -17.53
C ALA A 877 -23.91 45.14 -18.55
N ASP A 878 -23.27 45.22 -19.71
CA ASP A 878 -23.26 44.20 -20.77
C ASP A 878 -22.47 42.93 -20.38
N LYS A 879 -21.74 42.94 -19.26
CA LYS A 879 -20.83 41.86 -18.84
C LYS A 879 -21.21 41.20 -17.52
N LEU A 880 -22.23 41.71 -16.81
CA LEU A 880 -22.62 41.25 -15.46
C LEU A 880 -23.03 39.77 -15.41
N ASP A 881 -23.63 39.23 -16.48
CA ASP A 881 -23.97 37.80 -16.56
C ASP A 881 -22.75 36.95 -16.94
N ALA A 882 -21.92 37.46 -17.86
CA ALA A 882 -20.78 36.74 -18.43
C ALA A 882 -19.62 36.52 -17.44
N ILE A 883 -19.46 37.34 -16.39
CA ILE A 883 -18.36 37.17 -15.41
C ILE A 883 -18.44 35.87 -14.58
N PHE A 884 -19.58 35.19 -14.58
CA PHE A 884 -19.77 33.91 -13.89
C PHE A 884 -19.64 32.70 -14.83
N GLU A 885 -19.37 32.89 -16.12
CA GLU A 885 -19.08 31.79 -17.05
C GLU A 885 -17.63 31.33 -16.93
N ASP A 886 -17.40 30.02 -17.07
CA ASP A 886 -16.08 29.41 -16.94
C ASP A 886 -15.12 29.96 -18.02
N PHE A 887 -13.93 30.40 -17.61
CA PHE A 887 -12.89 30.99 -18.48
C PHE A 887 -13.26 32.34 -19.14
N SER A 888 -14.39 32.95 -18.78
CA SER A 888 -14.76 34.29 -19.22
C SER A 888 -13.77 35.35 -18.70
N GLN A 889 -13.34 36.26 -19.59
CA GLN A 889 -12.46 37.38 -19.25
C GLN A 889 -12.95 38.66 -19.92
N ALA A 890 -13.23 39.69 -19.12
CA ALA A 890 -13.99 40.86 -19.57
C ALA A 890 -13.32 41.75 -20.64
N ASN A 891 -12.00 41.67 -20.84
CA ASN A 891 -11.26 42.37 -21.92
C ASN A 891 -9.83 41.81 -22.08
N ALA A 892 -9.31 41.73 -23.32
CA ALA A 892 -7.94 41.26 -23.60
C ALA A 892 -6.83 42.26 -23.21
N SER A 893 -7.17 43.52 -22.95
CA SER A 893 -6.23 44.57 -22.51
C SER A 893 -5.92 44.48 -21.02
N THR A 894 -6.91 44.20 -20.17
CA THR A 894 -6.74 44.00 -18.72
C THR A 894 -6.00 42.71 -18.37
N THR A 895 -6.02 41.70 -19.25
CA THR A 895 -5.28 40.44 -19.07
C THR A 895 -3.76 40.65 -18.91
N ARG A 896 -3.17 41.62 -19.63
CA ARG A 896 -1.73 41.92 -19.56
C ARG A 896 -1.29 42.59 -18.25
N GLN A 897 -2.20 43.23 -17.53
CA GLN A 897 -1.86 44.06 -16.38
C GLN A 897 -2.22 43.42 -15.03
N TYR A 898 -3.18 42.47 -15.00
CA TYR A 898 -3.68 41.90 -13.74
C TYR A 898 -3.88 40.38 -13.70
N GLY A 899 -3.56 39.61 -14.76
CA GLY A 899 -3.41 38.13 -14.78
C GLY A 899 -4.37 37.28 -13.92
N GLY A 900 -5.30 36.53 -14.52
CA GLY A 900 -6.15 35.57 -13.80
C GLY A 900 -6.74 34.49 -14.69
N THR A 901 -7.19 33.38 -14.09
CA THR A 901 -7.68 32.19 -14.81
C THR A 901 -9.12 32.29 -15.32
N GLY A 902 -9.93 33.18 -14.76
CA GLY A 902 -11.37 33.24 -15.05
C GLY A 902 -12.20 32.13 -14.39
N LEU A 903 -11.64 31.38 -13.42
CA LEU A 903 -12.33 30.27 -12.74
C LEU A 903 -12.89 30.64 -11.35
N GLY A 904 -12.24 31.54 -10.61
CA GLY A 904 -12.57 31.79 -9.19
C GLY A 904 -14.02 32.24 -8.93
N LEU A 905 -14.63 32.99 -9.86
CA LEU A 905 -16.03 33.45 -9.75
C LEU A 905 -17.05 32.35 -10.05
N SER A 906 -16.78 31.47 -11.02
CA SER A 906 -17.67 30.35 -11.32
C SER A 906 -17.60 29.28 -10.23
N ILE A 907 -16.42 29.01 -9.68
CA ILE A 907 -16.23 28.18 -8.48
C ILE A 907 -16.99 28.76 -7.29
N ALA A 908 -16.88 30.07 -7.03
CA ALA A 908 -17.61 30.72 -5.95
C ALA A 908 -19.14 30.58 -6.11
N ARG A 909 -19.68 30.80 -7.32
CA ARG A 909 -21.12 30.62 -7.62
C ARG A 909 -21.58 29.21 -7.30
N ASN A 910 -20.84 28.21 -7.77
CA ASN A 910 -21.26 26.82 -7.68
C ASN A 910 -21.07 26.27 -6.25
N LEU A 911 -20.05 26.71 -5.50
CA LEU A 911 -19.91 26.41 -4.06
C LEU A 911 -21.07 27.01 -3.26
N VAL A 912 -21.49 28.24 -3.56
CA VAL A 912 -22.66 28.87 -2.94
C VAL A 912 -23.95 28.10 -3.26
N GLN A 913 -24.13 27.64 -4.50
CA GLN A 913 -25.27 26.79 -4.87
C GLN A 913 -25.29 25.46 -4.10
N LEU A 914 -24.14 24.83 -3.87
CA LEU A 914 -24.04 23.61 -3.05
C LEU A 914 -24.43 23.85 -1.58
N HIS A 915 -24.23 25.07 -1.06
CA HIS A 915 -24.73 25.46 0.26
C HIS A 915 -26.25 25.72 0.28
N GLY A 916 -26.96 25.53 -0.84
CA GLY A 916 -28.38 25.90 -0.97
C GLY A 916 -28.60 27.41 -1.17
N GLY A 917 -27.56 28.12 -1.59
CA GLY A 917 -27.50 29.57 -1.69
C GLY A 917 -27.54 30.13 -3.12
N ARG A 918 -27.41 31.45 -3.23
CA ARG A 918 -27.24 32.18 -4.50
C ARG A 918 -26.17 33.26 -4.39
N LEU A 919 -25.41 33.48 -5.48
CA LEU A 919 -24.39 34.53 -5.63
C LEU A 919 -24.82 35.47 -6.75
N TRP A 920 -24.73 36.78 -6.54
CA TRP A 920 -24.96 37.82 -7.56
C TRP A 920 -24.01 39.01 -7.36
N VAL A 921 -24.05 39.97 -8.30
CA VAL A 921 -23.24 41.19 -8.24
C VAL A 921 -24.11 42.43 -8.51
N GLU A 922 -23.77 43.51 -7.83
CA GLU A 922 -24.27 44.86 -8.09
C GLU A 922 -23.06 45.74 -8.39
N SER A 923 -22.95 46.29 -9.60
CA SER A 923 -21.75 47.05 -9.99
C SER A 923 -22.09 48.21 -10.93
N ARG A 924 -21.25 49.24 -10.91
CA ARG A 924 -21.30 50.39 -11.82
C ARG A 924 -19.89 50.76 -12.21
N GLU A 925 -19.63 50.90 -13.51
CA GLU A 925 -18.32 51.26 -14.04
C GLU A 925 -17.83 52.59 -13.42
N GLY A 926 -16.60 52.57 -12.89
CA GLY A 926 -15.98 53.67 -12.16
C GLY A 926 -16.43 53.89 -10.71
N GLN A 927 -17.36 53.09 -10.17
CA GLN A 927 -17.91 53.24 -8.80
C GLN A 927 -17.71 52.00 -7.91
N GLY A 928 -17.01 50.97 -8.40
CA GLY A 928 -16.79 49.69 -7.72
C GLY A 928 -17.94 48.69 -7.87
N SER A 929 -17.79 47.54 -7.22
CA SER A 929 -18.75 46.43 -7.23
C SER A 929 -19.10 45.96 -5.82
N THR A 930 -20.25 45.32 -5.67
CA THR A 930 -20.61 44.55 -4.48
C THR A 930 -21.06 43.15 -4.90
N PHE A 931 -20.30 42.14 -4.49
CA PHE A 931 -20.67 40.74 -4.67
C PHE A 931 -21.43 40.26 -3.44
N TRP A 932 -22.65 39.80 -3.64
CA TRP A 932 -23.55 39.34 -2.59
C TRP A 932 -23.79 37.84 -2.70
N PHE A 933 -23.77 37.12 -1.59
CA PHE A 933 -24.30 35.77 -1.55
C PHE A 933 -25.10 35.46 -0.28
N ASP A 934 -26.16 34.66 -0.47
CA ASP A 934 -27.04 34.17 0.59
C ASP A 934 -26.74 32.68 0.84
N ILE A 935 -26.67 32.23 2.11
CA ILE A 935 -26.69 30.81 2.50
C ILE A 935 -27.71 30.56 3.64
N PRO A 936 -28.26 29.34 3.82
CA PRO A 936 -29.14 29.00 4.93
C PRO A 936 -28.44 29.13 6.29
N SER A 937 -29.13 29.70 7.28
CA SER A 937 -28.65 29.70 8.67
C SER A 937 -29.02 28.39 9.36
N LEU A 938 -28.03 27.68 9.90
CA LEU A 938 -28.22 26.51 10.78
C LEU A 938 -27.52 26.78 12.11
N PRO A 939 -28.11 27.56 13.05
CA PRO A 939 -27.45 27.96 14.29
C PRO A 939 -27.01 26.76 15.14
N THR A 940 -25.84 26.86 15.78
CA THR A 940 -25.32 25.84 16.69
C THR A 940 -24.64 26.47 17.91
N ASP A 941 -24.38 25.66 18.95
CA ASP A 941 -23.78 26.15 20.19
C ASP A 941 -22.31 26.54 20.00
N ALA A 942 -22.00 27.82 20.25
CA ALA A 942 -20.65 28.36 20.17
C ALA A 942 -19.71 27.86 21.28
N ALA A 943 -20.21 27.17 22.31
CA ALA A 943 -19.42 26.50 23.35
C ALA A 943 -18.82 25.15 22.89
N ALA A 944 -19.34 24.56 21.81
CA ALA A 944 -18.82 23.30 21.25
C ALA A 944 -17.50 23.46 20.47
N VAL A 945 -17.07 24.71 20.20
CA VAL A 945 -15.87 25.03 19.42
C VAL A 945 -14.86 25.77 20.31
N ARG A 946 -13.65 25.19 20.48
CA ARG A 946 -12.52 25.87 21.12
C ARG A 946 -11.96 26.95 20.19
N ALA A 947 -11.71 28.15 20.74
CA ALA A 947 -11.02 29.21 20.02
C ALA A 947 -9.56 28.81 19.72
N GLU A 948 -9.08 29.13 18.51
CA GLU A 948 -7.69 28.95 18.12
C GLU A 948 -6.79 29.98 18.83
N VAL A 949 -5.70 29.51 19.46
CA VAL A 949 -4.75 30.39 20.18
C VAL A 949 -3.69 30.88 19.20
N THR A 950 -3.70 32.18 18.89
CA THR A 950 -2.67 32.83 18.05
C THR A 950 -1.75 33.72 18.86
N GLY A 951 -0.50 33.29 19.03
CA GLY A 951 0.61 34.06 19.58
C GLY A 951 1.96 33.50 19.07
N PRO A 952 3.08 34.21 19.23
CA PRO A 952 4.39 33.70 18.82
C PRO A 952 4.73 32.41 19.59
N LEU A 953 5.18 31.39 18.86
CA LEU A 953 5.47 30.07 19.41
C LEU A 953 6.81 30.12 20.16
N ALA A 954 6.78 29.92 21.48
CA ALA A 954 7.99 29.87 22.29
C ALA A 954 8.83 28.61 21.97
N PRO A 955 10.16 28.63 22.17
CA PRO A 955 10.97 27.41 22.11
C PRO A 955 10.56 26.41 23.20
N PHE A 956 10.68 25.11 22.92
CA PHE A 956 10.45 24.09 23.94
C PHE A 956 11.60 24.07 24.96
N GLU A 957 11.28 24.28 26.24
CA GLU A 957 12.21 24.11 27.36
C GLU A 957 11.68 23.03 28.35
N PRO A 958 12.44 21.95 28.64
CA PRO A 958 13.70 21.56 27.99
C PRO A 958 13.49 21.16 26.52
N ALA A 959 14.59 21.08 25.76
CA ALA A 959 14.58 20.70 24.34
C ALA A 959 13.90 19.35 24.11
N LEU A 960 13.07 19.25 23.07
CA LEU A 960 12.44 17.98 22.64
C LEU A 960 13.40 17.19 21.76
N ARG A 961 13.35 15.86 21.84
CA ARG A 961 14.00 14.96 20.86
C ARG A 961 12.93 14.33 19.97
N VAL A 962 12.93 14.68 18.68
CA VAL A 962 11.93 14.18 17.73
C VAL A 962 12.60 13.36 16.64
N LEU A 963 12.07 12.17 16.39
CA LEU A 963 12.42 11.34 15.24
C LEU A 963 11.48 11.68 14.08
N VAL A 964 12.02 11.92 12.90
CA VAL A 964 11.24 12.16 11.68
C VAL A 964 11.59 11.08 10.66
N ALA A 965 10.60 10.28 10.29
CA ALA A 965 10.70 9.30 9.22
C ALA A 965 10.03 9.86 7.95
N GLU A 966 10.81 10.07 6.90
CA GLU A 966 10.38 10.65 5.63
C GLU A 966 11.39 10.22 4.55
N ASP A 967 10.92 9.74 3.40
CA ASP A 967 11.78 9.15 2.37
C ASP A 967 12.41 10.17 1.42
N ASN A 968 11.84 11.36 1.36
CA ASN A 968 12.28 12.45 0.51
C ASN A 968 13.24 13.39 1.24
N ASP A 969 14.52 13.40 0.83
CA ASP A 969 15.60 14.23 1.37
C ASP A 969 15.23 15.71 1.55
N LEU A 970 14.35 16.26 0.69
CA LEU A 970 13.92 17.64 0.79
C LEU A 970 12.86 17.86 1.88
N ASN A 971 11.91 16.95 2.01
CA ASN A 971 10.92 17.01 3.09
C ASN A 971 11.59 16.78 4.46
N GLN A 972 12.60 15.89 4.52
CA GLN A 972 13.48 15.74 5.69
C GLN A 972 14.17 17.07 6.04
N LEU A 973 14.71 17.79 5.05
CA LEU A 973 15.37 19.07 5.25
C LEU A 973 14.42 20.15 5.79
N VAL A 974 13.20 20.26 5.23
CA VAL A 974 12.16 21.19 5.69
C VAL A 974 11.73 20.86 7.11
N ALA A 975 11.33 19.63 7.39
CA ALA A 975 10.89 19.19 8.71
C ALA A 975 11.97 19.40 9.77
N ARG A 976 13.23 19.07 9.46
CA ARG A 976 14.37 19.33 10.34
C ARG A 976 14.51 20.82 10.68
N LYS A 977 14.53 21.70 9.69
CA LYS A 977 14.77 23.13 9.90
C LYS A 977 13.61 23.83 10.62
N THR A 978 12.37 23.41 10.38
CA THR A 978 11.21 23.90 11.15
C THR A 978 11.26 23.48 12.61
N LEU A 979 11.63 22.24 12.91
CA LEU A 979 11.73 21.72 14.28
C LEU A 979 12.93 22.30 15.04
N GLU A 980 14.11 22.38 14.41
CA GLU A 980 15.32 22.97 15.00
C GLU A 980 15.05 24.41 15.52
N ALA A 981 14.24 25.20 14.81
CA ALA A 981 13.85 26.55 15.20
C ALA A 981 13.00 26.65 16.49
N TRP A 982 12.46 25.53 16.99
CA TRP A 982 11.70 25.48 18.25
C TRP A 982 12.48 24.80 19.39
N ASN A 983 13.81 24.74 19.30
CA ASN A 983 14.68 24.01 20.24
C ASN A 983 14.37 22.50 20.27
N VAL A 984 14.13 21.90 19.10
CA VAL A 984 13.94 20.45 18.93
C VAL A 984 15.18 19.83 18.31
N GLN A 985 15.73 18.80 18.96
CA GLN A 985 16.77 17.94 18.42
C GLN A 985 16.13 16.91 17.48
N VAL A 986 16.46 16.99 16.19
CA VAL A 986 15.84 16.15 15.15
C VAL A 986 16.77 15.00 14.75
N THR A 987 16.27 13.77 14.81
CA THR A 987 16.89 12.61 14.13
C THR A 987 16.08 12.29 12.89
N ILE A 988 16.75 12.09 11.76
CA ILE A 988 16.12 11.73 10.48
C ILE A 988 16.26 10.22 10.21
N ALA A 989 15.19 9.60 9.73
CA ALA A 989 15.18 8.24 9.19
C ALA A 989 14.59 8.26 7.76
N ALA A 990 15.30 7.67 6.80
CA ALA A 990 14.88 7.69 5.38
C ALA A 990 13.78 6.66 5.04
N ASN A 991 13.34 5.85 6.00
CA ASN A 991 12.18 4.94 5.87
C ASN A 991 11.70 4.47 7.25
N GLY A 992 10.56 3.77 7.29
CA GLY A 992 9.96 3.25 8.52
C GLY A 992 10.87 2.28 9.30
N ARG A 993 11.70 1.48 8.61
CA ARG A 993 12.60 0.51 9.25
C ARG A 993 13.70 1.22 10.03
N LEU A 994 14.35 2.20 9.41
CA LEU A 994 15.36 3.04 10.06
C LEU A 994 14.77 3.83 11.24
N ALA A 995 13.49 4.20 11.20
CA ALA A 995 12.81 4.84 12.31
C ALA A 995 12.63 3.90 13.51
N VAL A 996 12.22 2.65 13.26
CA VAL A 996 12.14 1.61 14.30
C VAL A 996 13.53 1.32 14.90
N GLU A 997 14.57 1.19 14.06
CA GLU A 997 15.95 0.98 14.49
C GLU A 997 16.48 2.16 15.33
N ALA A 998 16.22 3.40 14.93
CA ALA A 998 16.62 4.60 15.68
C ALA A 998 15.93 4.68 17.05
N ALA A 999 14.62 4.38 17.11
CA ALA A 999 13.85 4.41 18.36
C ALA A 999 14.26 3.31 19.35
N GLN A 1000 14.89 2.22 18.89
CA GLN A 1000 15.50 1.20 19.76
C GLN A 1000 16.85 1.66 20.33
N GLN A 1001 17.59 2.50 19.61
CA GLN A 1001 18.93 2.96 20.00
C GLN A 1001 18.91 4.16 20.96
N GLN A 1002 17.91 5.05 20.82
CA GLN A 1002 17.75 6.22 21.67
C GLN A 1002 16.28 6.55 21.94
N ALA A 1003 16.02 7.13 23.10
CA ALA A 1003 14.67 7.56 23.49
C ALA A 1003 14.31 8.91 22.87
N PHE A 1004 13.12 8.99 22.28
CA PHE A 1004 12.53 10.20 21.72
C PHE A 1004 11.33 10.67 22.55
N ASP A 1005 11.01 11.97 22.45
CA ASP A 1005 9.84 12.58 23.06
C ASP A 1005 8.60 12.53 22.13
N ALA A 1006 8.80 12.44 20.80
CA ALA A 1006 7.77 12.16 19.81
C ALA A 1006 8.37 11.62 18.50
N VAL A 1007 7.54 11.02 17.65
CA VAL A 1007 7.92 10.59 16.29
C VAL A 1007 6.93 11.16 15.26
N LEU A 1008 7.45 11.76 14.19
CA LEU A 1008 6.70 12.09 12.98
C LEU A 1008 6.97 10.99 11.94
N LEU A 1009 5.91 10.39 11.40
CA LEU A 1009 6.00 9.27 10.45
C LEU A 1009 5.29 9.62 9.16
N ASP A 1010 6.01 9.74 8.04
CA ASP A 1010 5.38 9.74 6.73
C ASP A 1010 4.65 8.41 6.51
N VAL A 1011 3.39 8.51 6.11
CA VAL A 1011 2.54 7.35 5.88
C VAL A 1011 2.98 6.57 4.65
N GLN A 1012 3.52 7.23 3.62
CA GLN A 1012 3.91 6.59 2.36
C GLN A 1012 5.43 6.61 2.17
N MET A 1013 6.11 5.56 2.64
CA MET A 1013 7.56 5.37 2.49
C MET A 1013 7.90 3.99 1.88
N PRO A 1014 9.01 3.85 1.13
CA PRO A 1014 9.54 2.57 0.65
C PRO A 1014 10.15 1.74 1.79
N GLU A 1015 10.43 0.46 1.51
CA GLU A 1015 10.83 -0.60 2.46
C GLU A 1015 9.82 -0.93 3.56
N MET A 1016 9.38 0.07 4.33
CA MET A 1016 8.43 -0.04 5.44
C MET A 1016 7.62 1.25 5.50
N ASP A 1017 6.31 1.14 5.33
CA ASP A 1017 5.40 2.29 5.36
C ASP A 1017 5.17 2.81 6.80
N GLY A 1018 4.58 4.01 6.91
CA GLY A 1018 4.38 4.65 8.21
C GLY A 1018 3.40 3.89 9.12
N TYR A 1019 2.44 3.14 8.56
CA TYR A 1019 1.51 2.32 9.34
C TYR A 1019 2.18 1.07 9.90
N GLU A 1020 3.04 0.40 9.14
CA GLU A 1020 3.84 -0.72 9.61
C GLU A 1020 4.87 -0.26 10.66
N ALA A 1021 5.55 0.86 10.42
CA ALA A 1021 6.45 1.48 11.39
C ALA A 1021 5.74 1.84 12.70
N ALA A 1022 4.53 2.43 12.63
CA ALA A 1022 3.73 2.75 13.81
C ALA A 1022 3.36 1.51 14.63
N ARG A 1023 2.92 0.42 13.98
CA ARG A 1023 2.62 -0.85 14.66
C ARG A 1023 3.85 -1.45 15.33
N GLN A 1024 5.03 -1.38 14.70
CA GLN A 1024 6.27 -1.86 15.30
C GLN A 1024 6.73 -0.98 16.47
N LEU A 1025 6.68 0.35 16.32
CA LEU A 1025 6.95 1.29 17.41
C LEU A 1025 5.98 1.10 18.58
N ARG A 1026 4.71 0.77 18.33
CA ARG A 1026 3.74 0.42 19.39
C ARG A 1026 3.97 -0.93 20.03
N SER A 1027 4.51 -1.92 19.30
CA SER A 1027 4.95 -3.18 19.92
C SER A 1027 6.15 -2.99 20.87
N LEU A 1028 6.99 -1.99 20.62
CA LEU A 1028 8.17 -1.65 21.44
C LEU A 1028 7.84 -0.67 22.57
N PHE A 1029 6.93 0.27 22.30
CA PHE A 1029 6.43 1.30 23.19
C PHE A 1029 4.89 1.28 23.22
N PRO A 1030 4.28 0.35 23.98
CA PRO A 1030 2.83 0.13 23.98
C PRO A 1030 2.02 1.29 24.56
N ASP A 1031 2.64 2.11 25.41
CA ASP A 1031 2.03 3.29 25.99
C ASP A 1031 2.08 4.47 25.00
N ALA A 1032 0.93 4.77 24.39
CA ALA A 1032 0.78 5.85 23.43
C ALA A 1032 0.95 7.26 24.04
N ALA A 1033 0.85 7.41 25.37
CA ALA A 1033 1.17 8.67 26.03
C ALA A 1033 2.68 8.85 26.28
N ARG A 1034 3.44 7.74 26.32
CA ARG A 1034 4.89 7.74 26.57
C ARG A 1034 5.74 7.99 25.32
N LEU A 1035 5.27 7.57 24.15
CA LEU A 1035 5.89 7.91 22.87
C LEU A 1035 4.80 8.26 21.84
N PRO A 1036 4.43 9.54 21.70
CA PRO A 1036 3.51 10.01 20.68
C PRO A 1036 4.02 9.72 19.25
N LEU A 1037 3.14 9.18 18.41
CA LEU A 1037 3.38 9.00 16.98
C LEU A 1037 2.38 9.87 16.20
N ILE A 1038 2.87 10.74 15.31
CA ILE A 1038 2.03 11.60 14.47
C ILE A 1038 2.28 11.23 13.01
N GLY A 1039 1.23 10.79 12.32
CA GLY A 1039 1.30 10.45 10.89
C GLY A 1039 1.30 11.69 10.00
N LEU A 1040 2.19 11.76 9.02
CA LEU A 1040 2.19 12.77 7.97
C LEU A 1040 1.53 12.19 6.71
N THR A 1041 0.39 12.73 6.28
CA THR A 1041 -0.42 12.18 5.18
C THR A 1041 -0.42 13.08 3.95
N ALA A 1042 -0.58 12.51 2.75
CA ALA A 1042 -0.71 13.28 1.51
C ALA A 1042 -2.13 13.90 1.30
N SER A 1043 -3.10 13.49 2.12
CA SER A 1043 -4.47 14.03 2.14
C SER A 1043 -5.03 14.05 3.55
N ALA A 1044 -5.97 14.95 3.82
CA ALA A 1044 -6.63 15.10 5.12
C ALA A 1044 -7.99 14.37 5.16
N LEU A 1045 -8.10 13.22 4.50
CA LEU A 1045 -9.38 12.50 4.44
C LEU A 1045 -9.68 11.83 5.79
N PRO A 1046 -10.95 11.78 6.24
CA PRO A 1046 -11.32 11.08 7.47
C PRO A 1046 -10.89 9.60 7.47
N GLU A 1047 -10.87 8.97 6.30
CA GLU A 1047 -10.46 7.57 6.10
C GLU A 1047 -8.96 7.35 6.41
N ASP A 1048 -8.08 8.25 5.95
CA ASP A 1048 -6.63 8.19 6.22
C ASP A 1048 -6.34 8.31 7.73
N ARG A 1049 -7.13 9.13 8.44
CA ARG A 1049 -7.02 9.33 9.89
C ARG A 1049 -7.45 8.09 10.68
N VAL A 1050 -8.50 7.40 10.25
CA VAL A 1050 -8.93 6.13 10.89
C VAL A 1050 -7.83 5.08 10.78
N LEU A 1051 -7.25 4.89 9.58
CA LEU A 1051 -6.16 3.93 9.35
C LEU A 1051 -4.92 4.22 10.20
N ALA A 1052 -4.57 5.49 10.38
CA ALA A 1052 -3.45 5.91 11.23
C ALA A 1052 -3.70 5.61 12.72
N LEU A 1053 -4.89 5.90 13.23
CA LEU A 1053 -5.27 5.60 14.61
C LEU A 1053 -5.31 4.08 14.86
N GLU A 1054 -5.80 3.28 13.90
CA GLU A 1054 -5.77 1.81 13.96
C GLU A 1054 -4.34 1.23 13.89
N ALA A 1055 -3.42 1.89 13.18
CA ALA A 1055 -1.99 1.56 13.21
C ALA A 1055 -1.31 1.94 14.55
N GLY A 1056 -2.04 2.60 15.45
CA GLY A 1056 -1.58 3.02 16.78
C GLY A 1056 -0.93 4.41 16.82
N MET A 1057 -1.10 5.23 15.77
CA MET A 1057 -0.72 6.65 15.83
C MET A 1057 -1.65 7.41 16.78
N ASN A 1058 -1.19 8.54 17.32
CA ASN A 1058 -1.97 9.42 18.19
C ASN A 1058 -2.81 10.42 17.40
N ASP A 1059 -2.30 10.88 16.25
CA ASP A 1059 -3.03 11.75 15.32
C ASP A 1059 -2.37 11.76 13.93
N THR A 1060 -2.99 12.46 12.98
CA THR A 1060 -2.47 12.72 11.63
C THR A 1060 -2.41 14.20 11.30
N LEU A 1061 -1.46 14.58 10.45
CA LEU A 1061 -1.29 15.92 9.92
C LEU A 1061 -1.03 15.86 8.41
N ALA A 1062 -1.78 16.61 7.61
CA ALA A 1062 -1.61 16.60 6.15
C ALA A 1062 -0.37 17.39 5.71
N LYS A 1063 0.27 16.95 4.62
CA LYS A 1063 1.40 17.62 3.95
C LYS A 1063 0.87 18.55 2.83
N PRO A 1064 1.34 19.81 2.72
CA PRO A 1064 2.28 20.48 3.63
C PRO A 1064 1.60 20.83 4.97
N PHE A 1065 2.34 20.63 6.07
CA PHE A 1065 1.82 20.86 7.41
C PHE A 1065 1.97 22.32 7.85
N ASP A 1066 0.96 22.84 8.54
CA ASP A 1066 1.04 24.13 9.21
C ASP A 1066 1.97 24.02 10.44
N PRO A 1067 3.03 24.84 10.54
CA PRO A 1067 3.95 24.82 11.68
C PRO A 1067 3.26 25.09 13.03
N ALA A 1068 2.26 25.96 13.10
CA ALA A 1068 1.54 26.23 14.35
C ALA A 1068 0.70 25.02 14.79
N VAL A 1069 0.10 24.31 13.83
CA VAL A 1069 -0.64 23.07 14.13
C VAL A 1069 0.32 21.95 14.56
N LEU A 1070 1.47 21.78 13.88
CA LEU A 1070 2.48 20.81 14.29
C LEU A 1070 3.01 21.09 15.70
N TYR A 1071 3.36 22.35 15.99
CA TYR A 1071 3.78 22.79 17.32
C TYR A 1071 2.71 22.48 18.38
N ALA A 1072 1.45 22.82 18.14
CA ALA A 1072 0.36 22.56 19.07
C ALA A 1072 0.16 21.06 19.34
N ARG A 1073 0.33 20.19 18.33
CA ARG A 1073 0.26 18.73 18.51
C ARG A 1073 1.45 18.20 19.32
N LEU A 1074 2.66 18.66 19.05
CA LEU A 1074 3.85 18.29 19.83
C LEU A 1074 3.70 18.75 21.29
N ALA A 1075 3.30 20.00 21.55
CA ALA A 1075 3.05 20.51 22.90
C ALA A 1075 1.96 19.73 23.64
N HIS A 1076 0.87 19.38 22.95
CA HIS A 1076 -0.24 18.60 23.52
C HIS A 1076 0.19 17.18 23.92
N PHE A 1077 0.81 16.44 23.00
CA PHE A 1077 1.11 15.02 23.24
C PHE A 1077 2.38 14.78 24.07
N THR A 1078 3.34 15.70 24.10
CA THR A 1078 4.55 15.58 24.94
C THR A 1078 4.31 16.05 26.39
N GLY A 1079 3.14 16.63 26.69
CA GLY A 1079 2.81 17.20 27.99
C GLY A 1079 3.59 18.47 28.35
N ARG A 1080 4.51 18.95 27.49
CA ARG A 1080 5.26 20.20 27.65
C ARG A 1080 4.41 21.42 27.27
N ALA A 1081 3.20 21.47 27.81
CA ALA A 1081 2.28 22.58 27.64
C ALA A 1081 2.74 23.81 28.41
N VAL A 1082 2.39 24.99 27.89
CA VAL A 1082 2.66 26.29 28.53
C VAL A 1082 2.10 26.31 29.97
N PRO A 1083 2.84 26.80 30.97
CA PRO A 1083 2.34 26.96 32.34
C PRO A 1083 1.00 27.73 32.37
N HIS A 1084 0.03 27.21 33.13
CA HIS A 1084 -1.26 27.87 33.32
C HIS A 1084 -1.12 29.25 33.97
N ALA A 1085 -1.83 30.24 33.43
CA ALA A 1085 -2.29 31.40 34.19
C ALA A 1085 -3.74 31.16 34.64
N ILE A 1086 -4.00 31.38 35.93
CA ILE A 1086 -5.26 31.10 36.64
C ILE A 1086 -6.30 32.19 36.31
N PRO A 1087 -7.61 31.86 36.23
CA PRO A 1087 -8.66 32.87 36.01
C PRO A 1087 -8.83 33.79 37.23
N ALA A 1088 -8.82 35.11 37.01
CA ALA A 1088 -9.20 36.09 38.02
C ALA A 1088 -9.88 37.32 37.40
N ALA A 1089 -10.80 37.88 38.19
CA ALA A 1089 -11.69 39.01 37.97
C ALA A 1089 -11.17 40.20 37.13
N ALA A 1090 -12.12 40.90 36.49
CA ALA A 1090 -11.89 42.23 35.95
C ALA A 1090 -11.55 43.25 37.05
N PRO A 1091 -10.59 44.16 36.78
CA PRO A 1091 -10.60 45.51 37.30
C PRO A 1091 -10.71 46.55 36.17
N ALA A 1092 -11.06 47.77 36.56
CA ALA A 1092 -11.34 48.88 35.64
C ALA A 1092 -10.09 49.49 34.98
N MET A 1093 -10.34 50.37 34.01
CA MET A 1093 -9.35 51.26 33.38
C MET A 1093 -8.42 51.96 34.39
N PRO A 1094 -7.12 52.07 34.08
CA PRO A 1094 -6.28 53.13 34.60
C PRO A 1094 -5.99 54.18 33.51
N SER A 1095 -6.29 55.43 33.84
CA SER A 1095 -5.81 56.61 33.12
C SER A 1095 -4.38 56.97 33.52
N GLN A 1096 -3.71 57.72 32.62
CA GLN A 1096 -2.57 58.62 32.87
C GLN A 1096 -1.15 58.04 33.07
N VAL A 1097 -0.21 58.91 32.67
CA VAL A 1097 1.21 58.70 32.38
C VAL A 1097 2.07 59.16 33.57
N SER A 1098 3.13 58.42 33.94
CA SER A 1098 4.47 58.96 34.27
C SER A 1098 5.51 57.86 34.60
N PRO A 1099 6.83 58.14 34.48
CA PRO A 1099 7.81 57.09 34.14
C PRO A 1099 8.70 56.62 35.30
N ILE A 1100 9.29 55.44 35.14
CA ILE A 1100 10.48 54.97 35.90
C ILE A 1100 11.48 54.37 34.91
N LEU A 1101 12.76 54.73 35.06
CA LEU A 1101 13.87 54.33 34.17
C LEU A 1101 14.05 52.81 34.10
N SER A 1102 14.01 52.25 32.88
CA SER A 1102 14.41 50.88 32.59
C SER A 1102 15.94 50.78 32.52
N SER A 1103 16.50 49.71 33.08
CA SER A 1103 17.96 49.53 33.21
C SER A 1103 18.65 49.18 31.89
N SER A 1104 19.65 49.97 31.49
CA SER A 1104 20.52 49.75 30.33
C SER A 1104 21.50 48.56 30.51
N ARG A 1105 20.99 47.34 30.68
CA ARG A 1105 21.80 46.11 30.67
C ARG A 1105 21.77 45.47 29.28
N PRO A 1106 22.91 45.00 28.75
CA PRO A 1106 22.94 44.29 27.47
C PRO A 1106 22.29 42.91 27.59
N ASP A 1107 21.56 42.50 26.54
CA ASP A 1107 21.08 41.14 26.39
C ASP A 1107 22.20 40.26 25.81
N TRP A 1108 22.79 39.46 26.69
CA TRP A 1108 23.82 38.50 26.32
C TRP A 1108 23.29 37.32 25.50
N ARG A 1109 22.02 36.93 25.68
CA ARG A 1109 21.44 35.77 24.99
C ARG A 1109 21.31 36.07 23.50
N LEU A 1110 20.87 37.29 23.16
CA LEU A 1110 20.84 37.78 21.78
C LEU A 1110 22.23 37.74 21.11
N LEU A 1111 23.28 38.16 21.83
CA LEU A 1111 24.65 38.17 21.31
C LEU A 1111 25.22 36.75 21.13
N GLU A 1112 24.92 35.83 22.06
CA GLU A 1112 25.31 34.41 22.00
C GLU A 1112 24.59 33.67 20.86
N GLU A 1113 23.30 33.95 20.65
CA GLU A 1113 22.49 33.39 19.56
C GLU A 1113 22.98 33.88 18.19
N LEU A 1114 23.27 35.19 18.05
CA LEU A 1114 23.84 35.77 16.82
C LEU A 1114 25.25 35.25 16.50
N ALA A 1115 26.04 34.89 17.52
CA ALA A 1115 27.35 34.27 17.36
C ALA A 1115 27.31 32.75 17.17
N GLY A 1116 26.13 32.12 17.25
CA GLY A 1116 25.97 30.66 17.15
C GLY A 1116 26.76 29.89 18.21
N GLY A 1117 26.95 30.46 19.41
CA GLY A 1117 27.75 29.88 20.49
C GLY A 1117 29.27 30.02 20.34
N ASN A 1118 29.78 30.81 19.39
CA ASN A 1118 31.22 31.08 19.23
C ASN A 1118 31.70 32.25 20.11
N GLU A 1119 32.15 31.95 21.32
CA GLU A 1119 32.61 32.96 22.30
C GLU A 1119 33.78 33.83 21.78
N GLY A 1120 34.63 33.31 20.89
CA GLY A 1120 35.71 34.11 20.28
C GLY A 1120 35.17 35.21 19.36
N PHE A 1121 34.06 34.95 18.68
CA PHE A 1121 33.37 35.92 17.84
C PHE A 1121 32.57 36.94 18.67
N VAL A 1122 31.93 36.50 19.76
CA VAL A 1122 31.33 37.37 20.80
C VAL A 1122 32.35 38.39 21.31
N GLN A 1123 33.54 37.93 21.73
CA GLN A 1123 34.61 38.82 22.21
C GLN A 1123 35.12 39.77 21.11
N GLN A 1124 35.12 39.35 19.85
CA GLN A 1124 35.51 40.21 18.73
C GLN A 1124 34.48 41.33 18.49
N ILE A 1125 33.18 41.02 18.48
CA ILE A 1125 32.10 42.02 18.36
C ILE A 1125 32.19 43.05 19.51
N ILE A 1126 32.36 42.57 20.75
CA ILE A 1126 32.54 43.43 21.93
C ILE A 1126 33.76 44.34 21.78
N ARG A 1127 34.92 43.82 21.33
CA ARG A 1127 36.14 44.62 21.12
C ARG A 1127 35.98 45.65 20.01
N THR A 1128 35.33 45.30 18.90
CA THR A 1128 35.07 46.24 17.79
C THR A 1128 34.12 47.35 18.23
N PHE A 1129 33.06 47.03 18.98
CA PHE A 1129 32.16 48.02 19.55
C PHE A 1129 32.88 48.98 20.50
N LEU A 1130 33.64 48.46 21.47
CA LEU A 1130 34.39 49.25 22.44
C LEU A 1130 35.50 50.12 21.82
N ALA A 1131 35.95 49.81 20.60
CA ALA A 1131 36.92 50.61 19.85
C ALA A 1131 36.28 51.76 19.05
N GLN A 1132 35.07 51.57 18.51
CA GLN A 1132 34.43 52.52 17.57
C GLN A 1132 33.31 53.36 18.21
N ALA A 1133 32.50 52.76 19.08
CA ALA A 1133 31.37 53.43 19.71
C ALA A 1133 31.73 54.70 20.50
N PRO A 1134 32.87 54.79 21.24
CA PRO A 1134 33.22 56.01 21.96
C PRO A 1134 33.47 57.22 21.05
N GLU A 1135 34.08 57.02 19.88
CA GLU A 1135 34.37 58.08 18.92
C GLU A 1135 33.09 58.56 18.24
N LEU A 1136 32.24 57.62 17.80
CA LEU A 1136 30.92 57.91 17.22
C LEU A 1136 29.99 58.64 18.22
N ALA A 1137 30.05 58.28 19.50
CA ALA A 1137 29.28 58.94 20.56
C ALA A 1137 29.72 60.39 20.82
N VAL A 1138 31.01 60.71 20.64
CA VAL A 1138 31.50 62.10 20.69
C VAL A 1138 31.08 62.88 19.44
N GLN A 1139 31.14 62.26 18.26
CA GLN A 1139 30.68 62.88 17.01
C GLN A 1139 29.18 63.21 17.04
N LEU A 1140 28.34 62.37 17.65
CA LEU A 1140 26.91 62.62 17.86
C LEU A 1140 26.58 63.90 18.66
N LEU A 1141 27.51 64.40 19.48
CA LEU A 1141 27.34 65.62 20.26
C LEU A 1141 27.96 66.87 19.62
N GLN A 1142 28.87 66.69 18.66
CA GLN A 1142 29.59 67.78 18.01
C GLN A 1142 29.05 68.13 16.62
N LEU A 1143 28.41 67.18 15.93
CA LEU A 1143 27.84 67.40 14.62
C LEU A 1143 26.50 68.18 14.72
N PRO A 1144 26.28 69.22 13.89
CA PRO A 1144 25.02 69.93 13.87
C PRO A 1144 23.88 69.06 13.27
N PRO A 1145 22.60 69.41 13.52
CA PRO A 1145 21.46 68.71 12.92
C PRO A 1145 21.57 68.68 11.39
N GLY A 1146 21.67 67.46 10.84
CA GLY A 1146 21.85 67.25 9.41
C GLY A 1146 22.07 65.77 9.04
N PRO A 1147 22.25 65.48 7.74
CA PRO A 1147 22.39 64.11 7.25
C PRO A 1147 23.63 63.38 7.80
N GLU A 1148 24.70 64.10 8.14
CA GLU A 1148 25.90 63.52 8.77
C GLU A 1148 25.62 63.05 10.21
N LEU A 1149 24.92 63.86 11.01
CA LEU A 1149 24.48 63.47 12.35
C LEU A 1149 23.54 62.24 12.28
N ALA A 1150 22.61 62.24 11.32
CA ALA A 1150 21.73 61.10 11.07
C ALA A 1150 22.51 59.83 10.68
N GLN A 1151 23.56 59.95 9.87
CA GLN A 1151 24.39 58.82 9.45
C GLN A 1151 25.25 58.27 10.61
N THR A 1152 25.75 59.14 11.49
CA THR A 1152 26.47 58.73 12.71
C THR A 1152 25.54 58.02 13.69
N ALA A 1153 24.31 58.53 13.87
CA ALA A 1153 23.27 57.85 14.64
C ALA A 1153 22.94 56.46 14.06
N HIS A 1154 22.74 56.36 12.75
CA HIS A 1154 22.48 55.09 12.05
C HIS A 1154 23.58 54.05 12.26
N LYS A 1155 24.85 54.46 12.11
CA LYS A 1155 26.01 53.58 12.33
C LYS A 1155 26.06 53.07 13.77
N LEU A 1156 25.87 53.96 14.74
CA LEU A 1156 25.92 53.60 16.15
C LEU A 1156 24.70 52.76 16.57
N LYS A 1157 23.53 52.99 15.96
CA LYS A 1157 22.31 52.17 16.13
C LYS A 1157 22.55 50.73 15.67
N GLY A 1158 23.07 50.54 14.46
CA GLY A 1158 23.38 49.21 13.92
C GLY A 1158 24.41 48.46 14.76
N GLN A 1159 25.32 49.18 15.43
CA GLN A 1159 26.29 48.62 16.37
C GLN A 1159 25.69 48.32 17.76
N ALA A 1160 24.79 49.17 18.27
CA ALA A 1160 24.15 48.99 19.57
C ALA A 1160 23.10 47.87 19.57
N ALA A 1161 22.41 47.65 18.45
CA ALA A 1161 21.36 46.63 18.30
C ALA A 1161 21.85 45.20 18.61
N TYR A 1162 23.12 44.89 18.36
CA TYR A 1162 23.72 43.60 18.72
C TYR A 1162 23.62 43.26 20.21
N PHE A 1163 23.57 44.28 21.07
CA PHE A 1163 23.57 44.14 22.53
C PHE A 1163 22.17 44.19 23.16
N GLY A 1164 21.09 44.21 22.36
CA GLY A 1164 19.70 44.17 22.85
C GLY A 1164 19.31 45.35 23.75
N VAL A 1165 19.96 46.50 23.60
CA VAL A 1165 19.65 47.70 24.40
C VAL A 1165 18.60 48.52 23.67
N ASP A 1166 17.34 48.09 23.77
CA ASP A 1166 16.22 48.66 23.00
C ASP A 1166 16.07 50.17 23.22
N SER A 1167 16.11 50.64 24.48
CA SER A 1167 16.02 52.08 24.80
C SER A 1167 17.10 52.93 24.12
N LEU A 1168 18.31 52.40 23.96
CA LEU A 1168 19.41 53.08 23.28
C LEU A 1168 19.18 53.09 21.76
N THR A 1169 18.67 51.99 21.23
CA THR A 1169 18.36 51.79 19.81
C THR A 1169 17.21 52.71 19.36
N GLU A 1170 16.15 52.84 20.17
CA GLU A 1170 15.04 53.77 19.96
C GLU A 1170 15.47 55.24 20.02
N GLN A 1171 16.32 55.61 20.99
CA GLN A 1171 16.87 56.97 21.07
C GLN A 1171 17.74 57.31 19.84
N LEU A 1172 18.57 56.37 19.38
CA LEU A 1172 19.37 56.54 18.16
C LEU A 1172 18.50 56.62 16.90
N ASP A 1173 17.39 55.88 16.83
CA ASP A 1173 16.38 56.01 15.76
C ASP A 1173 15.72 57.40 15.76
N PHE A 1174 15.35 57.91 16.95
CA PHE A 1174 14.78 59.24 17.09
C PHE A 1174 15.75 60.31 16.59
N VAL A 1175 17.03 60.25 17.01
CA VAL A 1175 18.09 61.15 16.54
C VAL A 1175 18.29 61.03 15.03
N GLU A 1176 18.33 59.81 14.47
CA GLU A 1176 18.48 59.61 13.03
C GLU A 1176 17.33 60.25 12.23
N GLN A 1177 16.08 60.01 12.62
CA GLN A 1177 14.92 60.51 11.90
C GLN A 1177 14.79 62.04 12.03
N LYS A 1178 15.07 62.59 13.21
CA LYS A 1178 14.99 64.04 13.47
C LYS A 1178 16.15 64.82 12.86
N ALA A 1179 17.37 64.29 12.86
CA ALA A 1179 18.53 64.99 12.27
C ALA A 1179 18.40 65.19 10.75
N ARG A 1180 17.53 64.44 10.07
CA ARG A 1180 17.19 64.65 8.64
C ARG A 1180 16.18 65.79 8.41
N GLN A 1181 15.61 66.39 9.46
CA GLN A 1181 14.65 67.49 9.37
C GLN A 1181 15.36 68.85 9.57
N PRO A 1182 15.02 69.90 8.79
CA PRO A 1182 15.82 71.14 8.72
C PRO A 1182 15.57 72.13 9.87
N ILE A 1183 14.98 71.70 10.99
CA ILE A 1183 14.61 72.57 12.12
C ILE A 1183 15.41 72.13 13.35
N ALA A 1184 16.18 73.05 13.91
CA ALA A 1184 16.95 72.79 15.14
C ALA A 1184 16.01 72.65 16.34
N ASP A 1185 15.79 71.41 16.77
CA ASP A 1185 14.94 71.01 17.89
C ASP A 1185 15.84 70.77 19.11
N SER A 1186 15.58 71.42 20.26
CA SER A 1186 16.43 71.28 21.45
C SER A 1186 16.43 69.87 22.03
N SER A 1187 15.35 69.11 21.78
CA SER A 1187 15.24 67.70 22.18
C SER A 1187 16.28 66.79 21.52
N LEU A 1188 16.84 67.19 20.38
CA LEU A 1188 17.86 66.44 19.64
C LEU A 1188 19.21 66.43 20.39
N ALA A 1189 19.59 67.56 20.99
CA ALA A 1189 20.80 67.67 21.82
C ALA A 1189 20.65 66.91 23.15
N GLU A 1190 19.47 66.96 23.76
CA GLU A 1190 19.15 66.18 24.96
C GLU A 1190 19.19 64.66 24.69
N ALA A 1191 18.65 64.22 23.54
CA ALA A 1191 18.71 62.82 23.11
C ALA A 1191 20.15 62.35 22.87
N CYS A 1192 20.98 63.11 22.14
CA CYS A 1192 22.41 62.79 21.96
C CYS A 1192 23.18 62.70 23.29
N SER A 1193 22.85 63.56 24.26
CA SER A 1193 23.45 63.53 25.59
C SER A 1193 23.01 62.30 26.40
N SER A 1194 21.73 61.94 26.34
CA SER A 1194 21.18 60.72 26.97
C SER A 1194 21.83 59.45 26.40
N ILE A 1195 21.96 59.36 25.07
CA ILE A 1195 22.65 58.27 24.37
C ILE A 1195 24.10 58.14 24.85
N GLN A 1196 24.84 59.24 24.98
CA GLN A 1196 26.22 59.19 25.48
C GLN A 1196 26.29 58.66 26.93
N GLN A 1197 25.37 59.09 27.80
CA GLN A 1197 25.31 58.61 29.20
C GLN A 1197 24.97 57.12 29.28
N GLN A 1198 24.03 56.63 28.46
CA GLN A 1198 23.72 55.19 28.38
C GLN A 1198 24.90 54.36 27.85
N LEU A 1199 25.62 54.87 26.84
CA LEU A 1199 26.83 54.19 26.34
C LEU A 1199 27.96 54.13 27.37
N LEU A 1200 28.17 55.21 28.14
CA LEU A 1200 29.15 55.25 29.23
C LEU A 1200 28.83 54.27 30.36
N SER A 1201 27.55 53.95 30.61
CA SER A 1201 27.16 52.91 31.57
C SER A 1201 27.25 51.48 31.00
N LEU A 1202 27.17 51.35 29.67
CA LEU A 1202 27.28 50.06 28.96
C LEU A 1202 28.74 49.58 28.81
N TYR A 1203 29.69 50.48 28.53
CA TYR A 1203 31.09 50.09 28.27
C TYR A 1203 31.79 49.28 29.38
N PRO A 1204 31.57 49.53 30.69
CA PRO A 1204 32.14 48.69 31.75
C PRO A 1204 31.61 47.24 31.71
N LEU A 1205 30.30 47.06 31.54
CA LEU A 1205 29.66 45.74 31.48
C LEU A 1205 30.16 44.91 30.28
N LEU A 1206 30.40 45.57 29.15
CA LEU A 1206 31.00 44.94 27.97
C LEU A 1206 32.47 44.57 28.20
N ARG A 1207 33.23 45.36 28.99
CA ARG A 1207 34.63 45.05 29.33
C ARG A 1207 34.76 43.90 30.31
N GLU A 1208 33.86 43.75 31.28
CA GLU A 1208 33.85 42.63 32.24
C GLU A 1208 33.69 41.27 31.55
N ARG A 1209 33.06 41.21 30.37
CA ARG A 1209 32.91 39.99 29.58
C ARG A 1209 34.11 39.67 28.68
N LEU A 1210 35.13 40.53 28.62
CA LEU A 1210 36.41 40.20 27.98
C LEU A 1210 37.37 39.61 29.03
N PRO A 1211 38.07 38.50 28.74
CA PRO A 1211 39.04 37.93 29.68
C PRO A 1211 40.17 38.93 29.96
N GLU A 1212 40.59 39.04 31.23
CA GLU A 1212 41.69 39.92 31.63
C GLU A 1212 42.94 39.65 30.80
N ALA A 1213 43.52 40.71 30.22
CA ALA A 1213 44.80 40.61 29.55
C ALA A 1213 45.89 40.28 30.58
N PRO A 1214 46.81 39.34 30.29
CA PRO A 1214 47.91 39.06 31.20
C PRO A 1214 48.74 40.32 31.42
N GLN A 1215 48.90 40.73 32.67
CA GLN A 1215 49.81 41.81 33.05
C GLN A 1215 51.24 41.42 32.60
N LYS A 1216 51.95 42.40 32.03
CA LYS A 1216 53.39 42.33 31.77
C LYS A 1216 54.16 42.85 32.97
#